data_AF-A0A9E1MYQ3-F1
#
_entry.id   AF-A0A9E1MYQ3-F1
#
_cell.length_a   1.000
_cell.length_b   1.000
_cell.length_c   1.000
_cell.angle_alpha   90.00
_cell.angle_beta   90.00
_cell.angle_gamma   90.00
#
_symmetry.space_group_name_H-M   'P 1'
#
loop_
_entity.id
_entity.type
_entity.pdbx_description
1 polymer ?
#
loop_
_entity_poly.entity_id
_entity_poly.type
_entity_poly.pdbx_seq_one_letter_code
_entity_poly.pdbx_strand_id
1 'polypeptide(L)'
;MAYVLFTPVAVWTSSGLATMPFTLGMFATTVLLLWGNDRRWWIAAGIAALGLALVRTEGIYWSIVICAIVLGVRWAKGEAVRRPAIYVLGILFGGYTPYFIWRVAYYRSLLANTAYAKVAMSGESLSRGVQYAVYYCLIMLSPVLWVFGALAVGVNKRRLEGLPFVALALGVPTWAVLVSGDYMAFFRLMVPGVPFLMISTAFVWEWLWQHPRLRISAPVLGLLAALMGVLPGLDVIIAPNNILSAVQTRLMREDKLTRQLNELGLDVDEREAYLFGMGEDFELKRVRNELHRFEKMKSNPYRWRVAAEVMRNHLKSRHKTVASAIGAFGYYSDIYIYDQNGLVSSDVARRDRSGEDDSLRWPGHDSFVDKDFFLDKKPDILDYEVVFPPRQNAKVRRIGDMYEKEDRKNYFAEVVPFSTKDDPAKTSYLVLQRRASHKDAKAGWRKFRTKYGGSKKKVDVHSSKKKKGDKKKGNKKPNAEFKPQDPSALPSGRWRTFTQDDSLTDAQREELEMLELIGYVSGSMEAEDKPTIDRFDPQKVQPGINLVVSGHGPQAYLMDMEANVLHTWRHHFAKVWPDYPGRKTDSRTYWRRVHLYENGDILAIFEGLGILRIDKDSKLLWANPNRAHHDIHIANNGDIYTLTRVARTVDRLNLDHPVLEDFVTILDPKTGEEKSSISVLEAFEASEFADVWRSAFEKKDIFHTNTIELLDGRIAEQLPEFAAGNVLLSMRNINAIAVMDLEGPEIVWALTGDFALQHDPKILDNGHMLLFNNSEGPASSVLELDLVKGDVVWEFEGSDNESFYTPSCGIAERLPNGNTLIVESDPGRAFELTKSHEIVWEFHNPNRGGPNDEFVATLFQVMRLPESKLPWLDRP
;
A
#
# COMPACT_ATOMS: atom_id res chain seq x y z
N MET A 1 6.01 -32.15 13.83
CA MET A 1 7.21 -31.33 14.13
C MET A 1 8.12 -31.18 12.91
N ALA A 2 8.67 -32.26 12.34
CA ALA A 2 9.56 -32.19 11.16
C ALA A 2 8.96 -31.44 9.95
N TYR A 3 7.64 -31.56 9.70
CA TYR A 3 6.96 -30.84 8.62
C TYR A 3 7.01 -29.31 8.78
N VAL A 4 6.67 -28.82 9.97
CA VAL A 4 6.62 -27.38 10.26
C VAL A 4 8.02 -26.78 10.28
N LEU A 5 9.01 -27.55 10.72
CA LEU A 5 10.42 -27.14 10.75
C LEU A 5 11.12 -27.28 9.39
N PHE A 6 10.49 -27.91 8.40
CA PHE A 6 11.10 -28.05 7.08
C PHE A 6 11.20 -26.67 6.42
N THR A 7 12.42 -26.21 6.13
CA THR A 7 12.68 -24.82 5.75
C THR A 7 11.79 -24.31 4.61
N PRO A 8 11.62 -25.04 3.48
CA PRO A 8 10.67 -24.66 2.44
C PRO A 8 9.23 -24.48 2.92
N VAL A 9 8.73 -25.34 3.81
CA VAL A 9 7.36 -25.23 4.34
C VAL A 9 7.24 -23.98 5.21
N ALA A 10 8.19 -23.75 6.12
CA ALA A 10 8.20 -22.57 6.99
C ALA A 10 8.22 -21.26 6.17
N VAL A 11 9.12 -21.19 5.18
CA VAL A 11 9.26 -20.05 4.28
C VAL A 11 7.97 -19.78 3.52
N TRP A 12 7.43 -20.80 2.85
CA TRP A 12 6.29 -20.62 1.95
C TRP A 12 4.95 -20.49 2.70
N THR A 13 4.88 -20.87 3.98
CA THR A 13 3.71 -20.60 4.83
C THR A 13 3.52 -19.11 5.12
N SER A 14 4.60 -18.35 5.25
CA SER A 14 4.55 -16.89 5.48
C SER A 14 4.39 -16.04 4.20
N SER A 15 4.36 -16.68 3.02
CA SER A 15 4.47 -15.97 1.74
C SER A 15 3.18 -15.37 1.19
N GLY A 16 2.01 -15.75 1.73
CA GLY A 16 0.70 -15.39 1.16
C GLY A 16 0.38 -16.01 -0.22
N LEU A 17 1.27 -16.86 -0.77
CA LEU A 17 1.05 -17.51 -2.07
C LEU A 17 0.13 -18.73 -1.98
N ALA A 18 -0.51 -19.06 -3.11
CA ALA A 18 -1.36 -20.23 -3.29
C ALA A 18 -0.67 -21.60 -3.05
N THR A 19 0.64 -21.65 -2.82
CA THR A 19 1.41 -22.88 -2.57
C THR A 19 0.84 -23.69 -1.40
N MET A 20 0.50 -23.04 -0.28
CA MET A 20 -0.02 -23.76 0.90
C MET A 20 -1.47 -24.22 0.74
N PRO A 21 -2.43 -23.39 0.26
CA PRO A 21 -3.75 -23.88 -0.10
C PRO A 21 -3.73 -25.03 -1.12
N PHE A 22 -2.83 -24.97 -2.11
CA PHE A 22 -2.64 -26.04 -3.09
C PHE A 22 -2.12 -27.33 -2.44
N THR A 23 -1.10 -27.23 -1.58
CA THR A 23 -0.55 -28.36 -0.82
C THR A 23 -1.62 -29.00 0.07
N LEU A 24 -2.42 -28.18 0.77
CA LEU A 24 -3.54 -28.64 1.58
C LEU A 24 -4.60 -29.34 0.73
N GLY A 25 -4.97 -28.78 -0.42
CA GLY A 25 -5.94 -29.39 -1.34
C GLY A 25 -5.49 -30.77 -1.84
N MET A 26 -4.22 -30.91 -2.25
CA MET A 26 -3.65 -32.21 -2.65
C MET A 26 -3.69 -33.21 -1.49
N PHE A 27 -3.24 -32.78 -0.31
CA PHE A 27 -3.16 -33.62 0.86
C PHE A 27 -4.54 -34.08 1.34
N ALA A 28 -5.47 -33.14 1.50
CA ALA A 28 -6.84 -33.41 1.92
C ALA A 28 -7.56 -34.33 0.93
N THR A 29 -7.46 -34.07 -0.38
CA THR A 29 -8.06 -34.94 -1.41
C THR A 29 -7.55 -36.37 -1.27
N THR A 30 -6.24 -36.54 -1.08
CA THR A 30 -5.62 -37.87 -0.95
C THR A 30 -6.09 -38.59 0.30
N VAL A 31 -5.98 -37.95 1.47
CA VAL A 31 -6.27 -38.57 2.77
C VAL A 31 -7.75 -38.87 2.94
N LEU A 32 -8.62 -37.91 2.59
CA LEU A 32 -10.07 -38.05 2.70
C LEU A 32 -10.60 -39.17 1.79
N LEU A 33 -10.03 -39.32 0.59
CA LEU A 33 -10.43 -40.36 -0.36
C LEU A 33 -9.83 -41.74 -0.01
N LEU A 34 -8.60 -41.77 0.50
CA LEU A 34 -7.91 -43.03 0.81
C LEU A 34 -8.48 -43.70 2.06
N TRP A 35 -8.69 -42.94 3.14
CA TRP A 35 -9.17 -43.48 4.42
C TRP A 35 -10.66 -43.26 4.69
N GLY A 36 -11.34 -42.50 3.83
CA GLY A 36 -12.78 -42.27 3.94
C GLY A 36 -13.59 -43.52 3.65
N ASN A 37 -14.49 -43.87 4.59
CA ASN A 37 -15.29 -45.10 4.52
C ASN A 37 -16.78 -44.85 4.25
N ASP A 38 -17.22 -43.59 4.27
CA ASP A 38 -18.62 -43.22 4.07
C ASP A 38 -18.78 -41.99 3.14
N ARG A 39 -20.04 -41.66 2.87
CA ARG A 39 -20.45 -40.56 1.99
C ARG A 39 -19.87 -39.21 2.42
N ARG A 40 -19.78 -38.90 3.72
CA ARG A 40 -19.33 -37.59 4.22
C ARG A 40 -17.87 -37.35 3.84
N TRP A 41 -17.03 -38.38 3.99
CA TRP A 41 -15.63 -38.33 3.59
C TRP A 41 -15.46 -38.15 2.08
N TRP A 42 -16.26 -38.86 1.26
CA TRP A 42 -16.16 -38.74 -0.19
C TRP A 42 -16.65 -37.38 -0.69
N ILE A 43 -17.65 -36.78 -0.04
CA ILE A 43 -18.06 -35.40 -0.32
C ILE A 43 -16.93 -34.43 0.04
N ALA A 44 -16.35 -34.56 1.23
CA ALA A 44 -15.24 -33.71 1.65
C ALA A 44 -14.02 -33.84 0.71
N ALA A 45 -13.72 -35.06 0.24
CA ALA A 45 -12.69 -35.29 -0.77
C ALA A 45 -13.02 -34.60 -2.11
N GLY A 46 -14.29 -34.62 -2.54
CA GLY A 46 -14.76 -33.89 -3.71
C GLY A 46 -14.62 -32.37 -3.59
N ILE A 47 -14.95 -31.81 -2.42
CA ILE A 47 -14.78 -30.39 -2.12
C ILE A 47 -13.29 -30.01 -2.12
N ALA A 48 -12.44 -30.82 -1.48
CA ALA A 48 -11.00 -30.61 -1.49
C ALA A 48 -10.41 -30.68 -2.91
N ALA A 49 -10.87 -31.63 -3.73
CA ALA A 49 -10.46 -31.77 -5.13
C ALA A 49 -10.89 -30.57 -5.98
N LEU A 50 -12.11 -30.06 -5.76
CA LEU A 50 -12.61 -28.86 -6.42
C LEU A 50 -11.81 -27.62 -6.00
N GLY A 51 -11.58 -27.45 -4.69
CA GLY A 51 -10.74 -26.37 -4.16
C GLY A 51 -9.34 -26.40 -4.76
N LEU A 52 -8.71 -27.58 -4.81
CA LEU A 52 -7.41 -27.76 -5.48
C LEU A 52 -7.46 -27.30 -6.95
N ALA A 53 -8.50 -27.67 -7.69
CA ALA A 53 -8.69 -27.31 -9.09
C ALA A 53 -8.93 -25.81 -9.32
N LEU A 54 -9.49 -25.10 -8.35
CA LEU A 54 -9.77 -23.67 -8.43
C LEU A 54 -8.61 -22.79 -7.95
N VAL A 55 -7.70 -23.33 -7.12
CA VAL A 55 -6.55 -22.59 -6.59
C VAL A 55 -5.49 -22.33 -7.66
N ARG A 56 -5.24 -23.28 -8.57
CA ARG A 56 -4.22 -23.19 -9.64
C ARG A 56 -4.65 -23.93 -10.91
N THR A 57 -4.08 -23.53 -12.05
CA THR A 57 -4.46 -24.09 -13.37
C THR A 57 -4.19 -25.59 -13.48
N GLU A 58 -3.07 -26.06 -12.93
CA GLU A 58 -2.70 -27.48 -12.88
C GLU A 58 -3.46 -28.27 -11.79
N GLY A 59 -4.23 -27.59 -10.93
CA GLY A 59 -4.97 -28.22 -9.84
C GLY A 59 -5.95 -29.27 -10.32
N ILE A 60 -6.61 -29.02 -11.46
CA ILE A 60 -7.54 -29.98 -12.06
C ILE A 60 -6.82 -31.28 -12.47
N TYR A 61 -5.61 -31.17 -13.02
CA TYR A 61 -4.79 -32.33 -13.37
C TYR A 61 -4.41 -33.13 -12.12
N TRP A 62 -3.96 -32.45 -11.06
CA TRP A 62 -3.62 -33.10 -9.80
C TRP A 62 -4.82 -33.76 -9.13
N SER A 63 -6.00 -33.14 -9.14
CA SER A 63 -7.23 -33.73 -8.64
C SER A 63 -7.55 -35.05 -9.36
N ILE A 64 -7.44 -35.09 -10.69
CA ILE A 64 -7.68 -36.30 -11.49
C ILE A 64 -6.64 -37.38 -11.19
N VAL A 65 -5.35 -37.03 -11.16
CA VAL A 65 -4.26 -37.97 -10.87
C VAL A 65 -4.39 -38.58 -9.48
N ILE A 66 -4.67 -37.76 -8.45
CA ILE A 66 -4.90 -38.23 -7.08
C ILE A 66 -6.09 -39.18 -7.04
N CYS A 67 -7.21 -38.81 -7.68
CA CYS A 67 -8.39 -39.67 -7.75
C CYS A 67 -8.07 -41.03 -8.39
N ALA A 68 -7.38 -41.03 -9.54
CA ALA A 68 -7.01 -42.26 -10.25
C ALA A 68 -6.12 -43.17 -9.40
N ILE A 69 -5.07 -42.62 -8.79
CA ILE A 69 -4.15 -43.36 -7.93
C ILE A 69 -4.88 -43.96 -6.72
N VAL A 70 -5.62 -43.13 -5.98
CA VAL A 70 -6.28 -43.56 -4.75
C VAL A 70 -7.40 -44.56 -5.03
N LEU A 71 -8.22 -44.33 -6.06
CA LEU A 71 -9.27 -45.27 -6.45
C LEU A 71 -8.69 -46.60 -6.94
N GLY A 72 -7.55 -46.58 -7.65
CA GLY A 72 -6.82 -47.78 -8.05
C GLY A 72 -6.29 -48.58 -6.85
N VAL A 73 -5.80 -47.89 -5.81
CA VAL A 73 -5.40 -48.54 -4.54
C VAL A 73 -6.60 -49.15 -3.82
N ARG A 74 -7.72 -48.43 -3.73
CA ARG A 74 -8.97 -48.96 -3.14
C ARG A 74 -9.43 -50.21 -3.88
N TRP A 75 -9.40 -50.18 -5.21
CA TRP A 75 -9.71 -51.33 -6.04
C TRP A 75 -8.79 -52.53 -5.74
N ALA A 76 -7.48 -52.30 -5.66
CA ALA A 76 -6.50 -53.34 -5.33
C ALA A 76 -6.66 -53.92 -3.91
N LYS A 77 -7.22 -53.14 -2.97
CA LYS A 77 -7.59 -53.60 -1.61
C LYS A 77 -8.95 -54.34 -1.57
N GLY A 78 -9.68 -54.41 -2.67
CA GLY A 78 -11.04 -54.96 -2.72
C GLY A 78 -12.10 -54.05 -2.09
N GLU A 79 -11.80 -52.76 -1.91
CA GLU A 79 -12.72 -51.78 -1.33
C GLU A 79 -13.69 -51.23 -2.37
N ALA A 80 -14.79 -50.61 -1.92
CA ALA A 80 -15.73 -49.93 -2.80
C ALA A 80 -15.06 -48.75 -3.52
N VAL A 81 -15.20 -48.71 -4.86
CA VAL A 81 -14.64 -47.65 -5.73
C VAL A 81 -15.74 -46.81 -6.38
N ARG A 82 -16.84 -47.46 -6.81
CA ARG A 82 -17.91 -46.82 -7.59
C ARG A 82 -18.53 -45.62 -6.88
N ARG A 83 -18.93 -45.78 -5.61
CA ARG A 83 -19.54 -44.70 -4.83
C ARG A 83 -18.57 -43.55 -4.56
N PRO A 84 -17.36 -43.77 -4.01
CA PRO A 84 -16.39 -42.68 -3.85
C PRO A 84 -16.10 -41.93 -5.16
N ALA A 85 -15.95 -42.65 -6.27
CA ALA A 85 -15.71 -42.04 -7.58
C ALA A 85 -16.86 -41.12 -8.01
N ILE A 86 -18.12 -41.54 -7.84
CA ILE A 86 -19.30 -40.71 -8.17
C ILE A 86 -19.30 -39.41 -7.38
N TYR A 87 -19.06 -39.46 -6.06
CA TYR A 87 -19.09 -38.25 -5.23
C TYR A 87 -17.92 -37.31 -5.54
N VAL A 88 -16.69 -37.84 -5.60
CA VAL A 88 -15.51 -36.99 -5.82
C VAL A 88 -15.49 -36.40 -7.23
N LEU A 89 -15.69 -37.22 -8.26
CA LEU A 89 -15.69 -36.75 -9.65
C LEU A 89 -16.95 -35.92 -9.95
N GLY A 90 -18.09 -36.25 -9.36
CA GLY A 90 -19.33 -35.49 -9.50
C GLY A 90 -19.20 -34.07 -8.95
N ILE A 91 -18.63 -33.90 -7.75
CA ILE A 91 -18.38 -32.55 -7.18
C ILE A 91 -17.30 -31.82 -7.97
N LEU A 92 -16.20 -32.50 -8.29
CA LEU A 92 -15.10 -31.90 -9.05
C LEU A 92 -15.57 -31.36 -10.41
N PHE A 93 -16.18 -32.19 -11.24
CA PHE A 93 -16.62 -31.77 -12.57
C PHE A 93 -17.90 -30.93 -12.52
N GLY A 94 -18.79 -31.17 -11.54
CA GLY A 94 -19.98 -30.36 -11.32
C GLY A 94 -19.66 -28.91 -10.95
N GLY A 95 -18.58 -28.68 -10.19
CA GLY A 95 -18.10 -27.33 -9.84
C GLY A 95 -17.13 -26.73 -10.86
N TYR A 96 -16.20 -27.51 -11.39
CA TYR A 96 -15.16 -27.00 -12.29
C TYR A 96 -15.69 -26.71 -13.70
N THR A 97 -16.65 -27.50 -14.21
CA THR A 97 -17.17 -27.31 -15.58
C THR A 97 -17.87 -25.96 -15.75
N PRO A 98 -18.78 -25.52 -14.86
CA PRO A 98 -19.36 -24.18 -14.94
C PRO A 98 -18.31 -23.07 -14.86
N TYR A 99 -17.35 -23.18 -13.94
CA TYR A 99 -16.22 -22.26 -13.84
C TYR A 99 -15.44 -22.19 -15.16
N PHE A 100 -15.13 -23.34 -15.74
CA PHE A 100 -14.39 -23.44 -17.00
C PHE A 100 -15.18 -22.84 -18.17
N ILE A 101 -16.48 -23.12 -18.29
CA ILE A 101 -17.35 -22.54 -19.31
C ILE A 101 -17.40 -21.02 -19.17
N TRP A 102 -17.66 -20.50 -17.96
CA TRP A 102 -17.65 -19.06 -17.69
C TRP A 102 -16.32 -18.42 -18.08
N ARG A 103 -15.21 -19.04 -17.68
CA ARG A 103 -13.86 -18.57 -17.97
C ARG A 103 -13.60 -18.49 -19.47
N VAL A 104 -13.96 -19.53 -20.23
CA VAL A 104 -13.81 -19.55 -21.69
C VAL A 104 -14.72 -18.53 -22.35
N ALA A 105 -15.96 -18.38 -21.88
CA ALA A 105 -16.91 -17.40 -22.40
C ALA A 105 -16.43 -15.96 -22.18
N TYR A 106 -15.90 -15.66 -21.00
CA TYR A 106 -15.43 -14.32 -20.62
C TYR A 106 -14.06 -13.98 -21.22
N TYR A 107 -13.05 -14.83 -21.00
CA TYR A 107 -11.66 -14.54 -21.41
C TYR A 107 -11.30 -15.01 -22.82
N ARG A 108 -12.22 -15.72 -23.51
CA ARG A 108 -11.97 -16.31 -24.84
C ARG A 108 -10.68 -17.13 -24.89
N SER A 109 -10.36 -17.84 -23.80
CA SER A 109 -9.13 -18.60 -23.65
C SER A 109 -9.35 -19.86 -22.81
N LEU A 110 -8.73 -20.97 -23.22
CA LEU A 110 -8.82 -22.25 -22.51
C LEU A 110 -8.06 -22.21 -21.17
N LEU A 111 -6.83 -21.69 -21.17
CA LEU A 111 -5.99 -21.59 -19.98
C LEU A 111 -5.67 -20.14 -19.63
N ALA A 112 -5.11 -19.92 -18.44
CA ALA A 112 -4.61 -18.60 -18.01
C ALA A 112 -3.31 -18.28 -18.76
N ASN A 113 -3.03 -16.99 -18.93
CA ASN A 113 -1.78 -16.55 -19.54
C ASN A 113 -0.56 -17.13 -18.78
N THR A 114 -0.65 -17.27 -17.45
CA THR A 114 0.35 -17.92 -16.60
C THR A 114 0.66 -19.37 -16.97
N ALA A 115 -0.30 -20.10 -17.56
CA ALA A 115 -0.08 -21.45 -18.04
C ALA A 115 0.68 -21.45 -19.37
N TYR A 116 0.34 -20.56 -20.30
CA TYR A 116 1.07 -20.42 -21.56
C TYR A 116 2.48 -19.84 -21.35
N ALA A 117 2.64 -18.95 -20.37
CA ALA A 117 3.89 -18.31 -20.01
C ALA A 117 4.99 -19.30 -19.54
N LYS A 118 4.59 -20.48 -19.03
CA LYS A 118 5.43 -21.47 -18.34
C LYS A 118 5.69 -22.77 -19.12
N VAL A 119 5.29 -22.83 -20.39
CA VAL A 119 5.29 -24.10 -21.11
C VAL A 119 5.99 -23.93 -22.45
N ALA A 120 7.23 -24.41 -22.50
CA ALA A 120 7.87 -24.90 -23.70
C ALA A 120 8.60 -26.20 -23.34
N MET A 121 8.11 -27.34 -23.83
CA MET A 121 8.78 -28.62 -23.64
C MET A 121 9.89 -28.76 -24.68
N SER A 122 11.12 -28.56 -24.23
CA SER A 122 12.34 -28.78 -25.02
C SER A 122 13.39 -29.52 -24.20
N GLY A 123 14.41 -30.04 -24.89
CA GLY A 123 15.52 -30.72 -24.21
C GLY A 123 16.21 -29.84 -23.17
N GLU A 124 16.33 -28.54 -23.42
CA GLU A 124 16.94 -27.58 -22.49
C GLU A 124 16.04 -27.26 -21.30
N SER A 125 14.73 -27.05 -21.55
CA SER A 125 13.71 -26.85 -20.51
C SER A 125 13.65 -28.03 -19.54
N LEU A 126 13.68 -29.26 -20.05
CA LEU A 126 13.77 -30.48 -19.25
C LEU A 126 15.11 -30.56 -18.49
N SER A 127 16.23 -30.20 -19.14
CA SER A 127 17.54 -30.18 -18.48
C SER A 127 17.57 -29.22 -17.28
N ARG A 128 17.02 -28.01 -17.42
CA ARG A 128 16.86 -27.05 -16.32
C ARG A 128 15.99 -27.62 -15.20
N GLY A 129 14.87 -28.24 -15.55
CA GLY A 129 14.01 -28.92 -14.59
C GLY A 129 14.74 -30.00 -13.79
N VAL A 130 15.54 -30.84 -14.46
CA VAL A 130 16.37 -31.86 -13.80
C VAL A 130 17.40 -31.22 -12.89
N GLN A 131 18.07 -30.15 -13.34
CA GLN A 131 19.03 -29.42 -12.51
C GLN A 131 18.37 -28.81 -11.27
N TYR A 132 17.14 -28.31 -11.39
CA TYR A 132 16.37 -27.79 -10.26
C TYR A 132 16.12 -28.88 -9.21
N ALA A 133 15.71 -30.08 -9.65
CA ALA A 133 15.49 -31.22 -8.77
C ALA A 133 16.79 -31.73 -8.13
N VAL A 134 17.90 -31.80 -8.89
CA VAL A 134 19.22 -32.18 -8.36
C VAL A 134 19.69 -31.15 -7.34
N TYR A 135 19.55 -29.86 -7.63
CA TYR A 135 19.92 -28.78 -6.71
C TYR A 135 19.11 -28.84 -5.41
N TYR A 136 17.80 -29.11 -5.49
CA TYR A 136 16.95 -29.37 -4.32
C TYR A 136 17.49 -30.51 -3.46
N CYS A 137 17.84 -31.65 -4.07
CA CYS A 137 18.39 -32.79 -3.35
C CYS A 137 19.75 -32.48 -2.70
N LEU A 138 20.62 -31.73 -3.37
CA LEU A 138 21.94 -31.36 -2.85
C LEU A 138 21.86 -30.36 -1.69
N ILE A 139 20.94 -29.40 -1.75
CA ILE A 139 20.75 -28.40 -0.70
C ILE A 139 20.01 -29.00 0.50
N MET A 140 18.89 -29.67 0.27
CA MET A 140 18.03 -30.14 1.35
C MET A 140 18.53 -31.44 1.98
N LEU A 141 19.19 -32.32 1.20
CA LEU A 141 19.71 -33.68 1.50
C LEU A 141 18.71 -34.69 2.08
N SER A 142 17.80 -34.23 2.93
CA SER A 142 16.61 -34.90 3.39
C SER A 142 15.93 -35.67 2.27
N PRO A 143 15.58 -35.15 1.06
CA PRO A 143 14.90 -35.96 0.05
C PRO A 143 15.60 -37.28 -0.29
N VAL A 144 16.94 -37.32 -0.27
CA VAL A 144 17.72 -38.55 -0.52
C VAL A 144 17.50 -39.58 0.59
N LEU A 145 17.48 -39.15 1.86
CA LEU A 145 17.17 -40.01 2.99
C LEU A 145 15.73 -40.56 2.91
N TRP A 146 14.84 -39.83 2.24
CA TRP A 146 13.42 -40.18 2.14
C TRP A 146 13.13 -41.10 0.95
N VAL A 147 13.96 -41.07 -0.11
CA VAL A 147 13.92 -42.05 -1.22
C VAL A 147 14.16 -43.47 -0.71
N PHE A 148 15.05 -43.68 0.25
CA PHE A 148 15.19 -44.97 0.95
C PHE A 148 13.88 -45.38 1.64
N GLY A 149 13.10 -44.41 2.11
CA GLY A 149 11.78 -44.64 2.64
C GLY A 149 10.75 -45.08 1.60
N ALA A 150 10.71 -44.43 0.44
CA ALA A 150 9.82 -44.82 -0.65
C ALA A 150 10.04 -46.28 -1.12
N LEU A 151 11.31 -46.73 -1.17
CA LEU A 151 11.65 -48.11 -1.52
C LEU A 151 11.18 -49.13 -0.47
N ALA A 152 11.14 -48.75 0.82
CA ALA A 152 10.72 -49.62 1.91
C ALA A 152 9.20 -49.77 2.04
N VAL A 153 8.39 -48.90 1.43
CA VAL A 153 6.92 -49.08 1.33
C VAL A 153 6.58 -50.42 0.67
N GLY A 154 7.37 -50.88 -0.30
CA GLY A 154 7.16 -52.17 -0.98
C GLY A 154 7.25 -53.40 -0.05
N VAL A 155 7.89 -53.26 1.11
CA VAL A 155 8.15 -54.34 2.08
C VAL A 155 7.21 -54.27 3.30
N ASN A 156 6.43 -53.19 3.44
CA ASN A 156 5.49 -53.01 4.55
C ASN A 156 4.16 -53.76 4.30
N LYS A 157 3.54 -54.30 5.36
CA LYS A 157 2.18 -54.89 5.32
C LYS A 157 1.12 -53.90 4.81
N ARG A 158 1.30 -52.60 5.06
CA ARG A 158 0.45 -51.52 4.54
C ARG A 158 0.91 -50.96 3.19
N ARG A 159 1.67 -51.72 2.39
CA ARG A 159 2.25 -51.26 1.12
C ARG A 159 1.26 -50.56 0.20
N LEU A 160 0.04 -51.09 0.06
CA LEU A 160 -0.98 -50.50 -0.81
C LEU A 160 -1.41 -49.11 -0.34
N GLU A 161 -1.49 -48.87 0.98
CA GLU A 161 -1.84 -47.57 1.54
C GLU A 161 -0.68 -46.56 1.45
N GLY A 162 0.56 -47.04 1.39
CA GLY A 162 1.74 -46.19 1.18
C GLY A 162 1.94 -45.76 -0.27
N LEU A 163 1.42 -46.52 -1.24
CA LEU A 163 1.63 -46.26 -2.68
C LEU A 163 1.20 -44.85 -3.13
N PRO A 164 0.04 -44.29 -2.74
CA PRO A 164 -0.34 -42.94 -3.15
C PRO A 164 0.63 -41.87 -2.66
N PHE A 165 1.13 -42.01 -1.43
CA PHE A 165 2.09 -41.07 -0.87
C PHE A 165 3.43 -41.14 -1.61
N VAL A 166 3.92 -42.33 -1.94
CA VAL A 166 5.14 -42.49 -2.76
C VAL A 166 4.94 -41.92 -4.16
N ALA A 167 3.82 -42.23 -4.80
CA ALA A 167 3.51 -41.76 -6.14
C ALA A 167 3.45 -40.22 -6.20
N LEU A 168 2.82 -39.57 -5.23
CA LEU A 168 2.72 -38.11 -5.17
C LEU A 168 4.04 -37.45 -4.73
N ALA A 169 4.80 -38.07 -3.82
CA ALA A 169 6.13 -37.60 -3.43
C ALA A 169 7.13 -37.61 -4.60
N LEU A 170 7.00 -38.55 -5.54
CA LEU A 170 7.80 -38.60 -6.77
C LEU A 170 7.20 -37.75 -7.90
N GLY A 171 5.86 -37.72 -7.98
CA GLY A 171 5.14 -36.99 -9.02
C GLY A 171 5.38 -35.49 -8.96
N VAL A 172 5.48 -34.89 -7.77
CA VAL A 172 5.70 -33.44 -7.63
C VAL A 172 7.07 -33.01 -8.19
N PRO A 173 8.20 -33.66 -7.83
CA PRO A 173 9.49 -33.41 -8.49
C PRO A 173 9.45 -33.66 -10.00
N THR A 174 8.79 -34.73 -10.48
CA THR A 174 8.65 -34.98 -11.92
C THR A 174 7.90 -33.84 -12.60
N TRP A 175 6.81 -33.37 -12.02
CA TRP A 175 6.09 -32.21 -12.53
C TRP A 175 6.94 -30.94 -12.51
N ALA A 176 7.69 -30.70 -11.43
CA ALA A 176 8.62 -29.57 -11.35
C ALA A 176 9.67 -29.62 -12.47
N VAL A 177 10.14 -30.82 -12.84
CA VAL A 177 11.02 -31.02 -14.00
C VAL A 177 10.31 -30.67 -15.32
N LEU A 178 9.07 -31.14 -15.51
CA LEU A 178 8.29 -30.90 -16.72
C LEU A 178 8.00 -29.41 -16.96
N VAL A 179 7.90 -28.61 -15.90
CA VAL A 179 7.70 -27.15 -15.97
C VAL A 179 9.01 -26.36 -15.86
N SER A 180 10.17 -27.01 -16.05
CA SER A 180 11.51 -26.39 -16.04
C SER A 180 11.97 -25.80 -14.68
N GLY A 181 11.34 -26.16 -13.56
CA GLY A 181 11.70 -25.66 -12.23
C GLY A 181 11.19 -24.24 -11.95
N ASP A 182 11.80 -23.58 -10.95
CA ASP A 182 11.40 -22.25 -10.48
C ASP A 182 12.62 -21.38 -10.18
N TYR A 183 12.49 -20.08 -10.40
CA TYR A 183 13.52 -19.10 -10.03
C TYR A 183 13.44 -18.69 -8.55
N MET A 184 12.34 -18.99 -7.86
CA MET A 184 12.14 -18.62 -6.45
C MET A 184 12.97 -19.47 -5.48
N ALA A 185 13.35 -18.85 -4.35
CA ALA A 185 14.14 -19.49 -3.30
C ALA A 185 13.38 -20.61 -2.55
N PHE A 186 14.10 -21.46 -1.83
CA PHE A 186 13.59 -22.58 -1.04
C PHE A 186 12.58 -23.46 -1.79
N PHE A 187 12.84 -23.69 -3.09
CA PHE A 187 12.21 -24.75 -3.87
C PHE A 187 10.69 -24.83 -3.79
N ARG A 188 10.00 -23.69 -3.99
CA ARG A 188 8.53 -23.58 -3.88
C ARG A 188 7.75 -24.72 -4.55
N LEU A 189 8.17 -25.14 -5.75
CA LEU A 189 7.46 -26.18 -6.51
C LEU A 189 7.59 -27.58 -5.89
N MET A 190 8.53 -27.78 -4.97
CA MET A 190 8.70 -29.04 -4.24
C MET A 190 7.83 -29.13 -2.99
N VAL A 191 7.40 -27.98 -2.44
CA VAL A 191 6.60 -27.90 -1.20
C VAL A 191 5.36 -28.79 -1.23
N PRO A 192 4.55 -28.85 -2.31
CA PRO A 192 3.38 -29.71 -2.36
C PRO A 192 3.68 -31.21 -2.19
N GLY A 193 4.90 -31.65 -2.50
CA GLY A 193 5.34 -33.04 -2.35
C GLY A 193 5.76 -33.39 -0.92
N VAL A 194 6.07 -32.38 -0.09
CA VAL A 194 6.64 -32.57 1.25
C VAL A 194 5.71 -33.36 2.17
N PRO A 195 4.39 -33.10 2.29
CA PRO A 195 3.51 -33.91 3.14
C PRO A 195 3.49 -35.39 2.76
N PHE A 196 3.54 -35.69 1.46
CA PHE A 196 3.53 -37.06 0.95
C PHE A 196 4.84 -37.76 1.24
N LEU A 197 5.95 -37.05 1.07
CA LEU A 197 7.27 -37.50 1.48
C LEU A 197 7.26 -37.79 3.00
N MET A 198 6.78 -36.84 3.81
CA MET A 198 6.55 -36.90 5.28
C MET A 198 5.86 -38.19 5.73
N ILE A 199 4.75 -38.54 5.10
CA ILE A 199 4.00 -39.74 5.44
C ILE A 199 4.67 -41.01 4.89
N SER A 200 5.28 -40.96 3.70
CA SER A 200 5.93 -42.13 3.11
C SER A 200 7.07 -42.67 3.99
N THR A 201 7.87 -41.82 4.65
CA THR A 201 8.87 -42.30 5.62
C THR A 201 8.28 -42.70 6.96
N ALA A 202 7.11 -42.17 7.37
CA ALA A 202 6.47 -42.62 8.60
C ALA A 202 6.12 -44.12 8.53
N PHE A 203 5.67 -44.62 7.37
CA PHE A 203 5.46 -46.06 7.14
C PHE A 203 6.75 -46.89 7.27
N VAL A 204 7.89 -46.29 6.99
CA VAL A 204 9.21 -46.94 7.02
C VAL A 204 9.73 -46.97 8.44
N TRP A 205 9.46 -45.89 9.18
CA TRP A 205 9.72 -45.82 10.60
C TRP A 205 8.99 -46.90 11.37
N GLU A 206 7.70 -47.08 11.06
CA GLU A 206 6.88 -48.13 11.61
C GLU A 206 7.51 -49.50 11.33
N TRP A 207 8.00 -49.73 10.11
CA TRP A 207 8.69 -50.97 9.73
C TRP A 207 10.02 -51.17 10.47
N LEU A 208 10.89 -50.15 10.53
CA LEU A 208 12.17 -50.20 11.26
C LEU A 208 11.97 -50.45 12.76
N TRP A 209 10.95 -49.81 13.34
CA TRP A 209 10.58 -49.94 14.74
C TRP A 209 10.13 -51.37 15.09
N GLN A 210 9.47 -52.03 14.14
CA GLN A 210 9.05 -53.43 14.27
C GLN A 210 10.20 -54.45 14.15
N HIS A 211 11.40 -54.04 13.71
CA HIS A 211 12.57 -54.92 13.59
C HIS A 211 13.57 -54.68 14.74
N PRO A 212 13.70 -55.59 15.72
CA PRO A 212 14.47 -55.35 16.96
C PRO A 212 15.92 -54.94 16.74
N ARG A 213 16.59 -55.47 15.69
CA ARG A 213 17.99 -55.14 15.35
C ARG A 213 18.17 -53.74 14.75
N LEU A 214 17.10 -53.15 14.20
CA LEU A 214 17.12 -51.86 13.51
C LEU A 214 16.35 -50.78 14.31
N ARG A 215 15.71 -51.14 15.42
CA ARG A 215 14.86 -50.23 16.19
C ARG A 215 15.58 -48.97 16.69
N ILE A 216 16.88 -49.08 16.99
CA ILE A 216 17.71 -47.93 17.42
C ILE A 216 18.01 -46.99 16.24
N SER A 217 18.13 -47.51 15.01
CA SER A 217 18.45 -46.67 13.85
C SER A 217 17.28 -45.79 13.42
N ALA A 218 16.04 -46.17 13.75
CA ALA A 218 14.86 -45.35 13.50
C ALA A 218 15.03 -43.93 14.08
N PRO A 219 14.94 -43.67 15.41
CA PRO A 219 15.02 -42.32 15.99
C PRO A 219 16.20 -41.48 15.49
N VAL A 220 17.36 -42.11 15.29
CA VAL A 220 18.55 -41.46 14.75
C VAL A 220 18.34 -40.95 13.32
N LEU A 221 17.85 -41.80 12.41
CA LEU A 221 17.63 -41.42 11.00
C LEU A 221 16.59 -40.31 10.84
N GLY A 222 15.55 -40.29 11.68
CA GLY A 222 14.49 -39.27 11.59
C GLY A 222 14.92 -37.95 12.20
N LEU A 223 15.72 -37.99 13.28
CA LEU A 223 16.36 -36.79 13.80
C LEU A 223 17.33 -36.21 12.76
N LEU A 224 18.16 -37.05 12.12
CA LEU A 224 19.04 -36.62 11.04
C LEU A 224 18.27 -36.02 9.86
N ALA A 225 17.18 -36.64 9.43
CA ALA A 225 16.34 -36.12 8.35
C ALA A 225 15.68 -34.78 8.70
N ALA A 226 15.19 -34.63 9.94
CA ALA A 226 14.62 -33.38 10.43
C ALA A 226 15.67 -32.27 10.53
N LEU A 227 16.84 -32.58 11.09
CA LEU A 227 17.98 -31.66 11.17
C LEU A 227 18.39 -31.19 9.77
N MET A 228 18.61 -32.10 8.82
CA MET A 228 18.95 -31.76 7.43
C MET A 228 17.90 -30.87 6.76
N GLY A 229 16.62 -31.01 7.12
CA GLY A 229 15.55 -30.12 6.61
C GLY A 229 15.58 -28.69 7.14
N VAL A 230 16.23 -28.46 8.28
CA VAL A 230 16.36 -27.14 8.95
C VAL A 230 17.66 -26.44 8.56
N LEU A 231 18.74 -27.20 8.35
CA LEU A 231 20.08 -26.65 8.11
C LEU A 231 20.14 -25.57 7.02
N PRO A 232 19.48 -25.72 5.85
CA PRO A 232 19.50 -24.66 4.82
C PRO A 232 18.86 -23.34 5.27
N GLY A 233 17.93 -23.36 6.21
CA GLY A 233 17.33 -22.17 6.80
C GLY A 233 18.24 -21.46 7.82
N LEU A 234 19.25 -22.17 8.33
CA LEU A 234 20.28 -21.64 9.22
C LEU A 234 21.60 -21.33 8.49
N ASP A 235 21.56 -21.28 7.15
CA ASP A 235 22.73 -21.12 6.30
C ASP A 235 23.81 -22.22 6.47
N VAL A 236 23.36 -23.45 6.73
CA VAL A 236 24.25 -24.62 6.79
C VAL A 236 23.95 -25.53 5.60
N ILE A 237 24.89 -25.57 4.64
CA ILE A 237 24.81 -26.44 3.47
C ILE A 237 25.96 -27.44 3.54
N ILE A 238 25.62 -28.73 3.51
CA ILE A 238 26.58 -29.84 3.63
C ILE A 238 27.22 -30.16 2.26
N ALA A 239 26.49 -29.96 1.15
CA ALA A 239 26.99 -30.30 -0.18
C ALA A 239 28.21 -29.45 -0.59
N PRO A 240 29.23 -30.04 -1.25
CA PRO A 240 30.42 -29.31 -1.69
C PRO A 240 30.11 -28.16 -2.66
N ASN A 241 30.70 -26.98 -2.40
CA ASN A 241 30.48 -25.76 -3.18
C ASN A 241 30.77 -25.92 -4.69
N ASN A 242 31.76 -26.74 -5.07
CA ASN A 242 32.11 -26.98 -6.48
C ASN A 242 31.04 -27.76 -7.24
N ILE A 243 30.28 -28.63 -6.56
CA ILE A 243 29.16 -29.37 -7.15
C ILE A 243 27.95 -28.45 -7.25
N LEU A 244 27.67 -27.70 -6.18
CA LEU A 244 26.56 -26.75 -6.13
C LEU A 244 26.70 -25.67 -7.22
N SER A 245 27.88 -25.08 -7.37
CA SER A 245 28.12 -24.06 -8.40
C SER A 245 27.94 -24.61 -9.80
N ALA A 246 28.43 -25.83 -10.10
CA ALA A 246 28.30 -26.44 -11.41
C ALA A 246 26.82 -26.70 -11.81
N VAL A 247 25.96 -27.06 -10.86
CA VAL A 247 24.52 -27.26 -11.09
C VAL A 247 23.81 -25.90 -11.19
N GLN A 248 24.11 -24.96 -10.30
CA GLN A 248 23.47 -23.65 -10.24
C GLN A 248 23.78 -22.78 -11.47
N THR A 249 25.03 -22.73 -11.94
CA THR A 249 25.40 -21.98 -13.16
C THR A 249 24.67 -22.51 -14.39
N ARG A 250 24.42 -23.81 -14.46
CA ARG A 250 23.65 -24.41 -15.56
C ARG A 250 22.14 -24.15 -15.44
N LEU A 251 21.63 -24.11 -14.21
CA LEU A 251 20.23 -23.81 -13.92
C LEU A 251 19.87 -22.36 -14.31
N MET A 252 20.80 -21.44 -14.05
CA MET A 252 20.59 -19.99 -14.12
C MET A 252 21.20 -19.32 -15.35
N ARG A 253 21.81 -20.07 -16.30
CA ARG A 253 22.67 -19.58 -17.40
C ARG A 253 22.45 -18.11 -17.77
N GLU A 254 23.34 -17.26 -17.27
CA GLU A 254 23.30 -15.80 -17.38
C GLU A 254 23.62 -15.28 -18.80
N ASP A 255 23.49 -16.08 -19.86
CA ASP A 255 24.30 -15.94 -21.07
C ASP A 255 23.97 -14.71 -21.95
N LYS A 256 22.74 -14.16 -21.96
CA LYS A 256 22.45 -12.96 -22.78
C LYS A 256 22.91 -11.68 -22.10
N LEU A 257 22.58 -11.49 -20.82
CA LEU A 257 23.02 -10.32 -20.07
C LEU A 257 24.52 -10.40 -19.82
N THR A 258 25.07 -11.56 -19.49
CA THR A 258 26.52 -11.73 -19.33
C THR A 258 27.27 -11.53 -20.64
N ARG A 259 26.72 -11.87 -21.82
CA ARG A 259 27.30 -11.46 -23.12
C ARG A 259 27.20 -9.96 -23.38
N GLN A 260 26.04 -9.33 -23.18
CA GLN A 260 25.87 -7.88 -23.32
C GLN A 260 26.76 -7.10 -22.34
N LEU A 261 26.94 -7.61 -21.11
CA LEU A 261 27.82 -7.05 -20.09
C LEU A 261 29.31 -7.35 -20.34
N ASN A 262 29.63 -8.46 -21.02
CA ASN A 262 30.98 -8.74 -21.54
C ASN A 262 31.37 -7.72 -22.62
N GLU A 263 30.46 -7.37 -23.53
CA GLU A 263 30.66 -6.32 -24.54
C GLU A 263 30.82 -4.93 -23.92
N LEU A 264 30.40 -4.75 -22.67
CA LEU A 264 30.59 -3.55 -21.86
C LEU A 264 31.94 -3.52 -21.09
N GLY A 265 32.73 -4.59 -21.14
CA GLY A 265 34.06 -4.65 -20.52
C GLY A 265 34.07 -4.72 -18.98
N LEU A 266 32.93 -5.10 -18.38
CA LEU A 266 32.78 -5.22 -16.93
C LEU A 266 33.39 -6.54 -16.41
N ASP A 267 34.02 -6.53 -15.24
CA ASP A 267 34.51 -7.76 -14.63
C ASP A 267 33.35 -8.64 -14.11
N VAL A 268 33.66 -9.85 -13.64
CA VAL A 268 32.65 -10.83 -13.20
C VAL A 268 31.87 -10.32 -11.96
N ASP A 269 32.55 -9.61 -11.07
CA ASP A 269 31.97 -9.08 -9.82
C ASP A 269 31.06 -7.87 -10.11
N GLU A 270 31.45 -7.01 -11.05
CA GLU A 270 30.62 -5.90 -11.54
C GLU A 270 29.39 -6.38 -12.31
N ARG A 271 29.51 -7.52 -13.02
CA ARG A 271 28.40 -8.17 -13.74
C ARG A 271 27.35 -8.71 -12.79
N GLU A 272 27.76 -9.41 -11.74
CA GLU A 272 26.85 -9.91 -10.72
C GLU A 272 26.19 -8.73 -9.97
N ALA A 273 26.93 -7.68 -9.62
CA ALA A 273 26.33 -6.49 -9.00
C ALA A 273 25.25 -5.83 -9.88
N TYR A 274 25.43 -5.85 -11.20
CA TYR A 274 24.50 -5.28 -12.17
C TYR A 274 23.27 -6.16 -12.40
N LEU A 275 23.47 -7.44 -12.70
CA LEU A 275 22.40 -8.45 -12.87
C LEU A 275 21.51 -8.56 -11.64
N PHE A 276 22.10 -8.39 -10.46
CA PHE A 276 21.43 -8.62 -9.20
C PHE A 276 21.10 -7.33 -8.44
N GLY A 277 21.36 -6.14 -9.00
CA GLY A 277 20.99 -4.84 -8.43
C GLY A 277 21.66 -4.52 -7.09
N MET A 278 22.87 -5.00 -6.84
CA MET A 278 23.56 -4.89 -5.54
C MET A 278 24.35 -3.57 -5.42
N GLY A 279 24.34 -2.98 -4.22
CA GLY A 279 25.26 -1.92 -3.81
C GLY A 279 26.65 -2.47 -3.51
N GLU A 280 27.70 -1.66 -3.67
CA GLU A 280 29.11 -2.06 -3.52
C GLU A 280 29.55 -2.31 -2.06
N ASP A 281 28.68 -2.10 -1.07
CA ASP A 281 29.02 -2.24 0.36
C ASP A 281 28.76 -3.65 0.93
N PHE A 282 28.31 -4.60 0.10
CA PHE A 282 28.32 -6.01 0.48
C PHE A 282 29.57 -6.66 -0.11
N GLU A 283 30.53 -6.98 0.75
CA GLU A 283 31.64 -7.87 0.42
C GLU A 283 31.11 -9.07 -0.39
N LEU A 284 31.66 -9.26 -1.59
CA LEU A 284 31.45 -10.38 -2.51
C LEU A 284 31.91 -11.73 -1.90
N LYS A 285 31.36 -12.09 -0.75
CA LYS A 285 31.30 -13.48 -0.33
C LYS A 285 30.16 -14.12 -1.12
N ARG A 286 30.49 -14.47 -2.37
CA ARG A 286 29.80 -15.40 -3.31
C ARG A 286 28.33 -15.70 -2.97
N VAL A 287 27.42 -15.50 -3.90
CA VAL A 287 26.06 -16.10 -3.88
C VAL A 287 26.14 -17.58 -3.45
N ARG A 288 25.91 -17.89 -2.17
CA ARG A 288 26.27 -19.21 -1.58
C ARG A 288 25.11 -20.00 -0.98
N ASN A 289 23.91 -19.45 -0.82
CA ASN A 289 22.81 -20.17 -0.17
C ASN A 289 21.40 -19.68 -0.57
N GLU A 290 20.40 -20.53 -0.34
CA GLU A 290 18.98 -20.24 -0.58
C GLU A 290 18.43 -19.12 0.32
N LEU A 291 19.02 -18.92 1.51
CA LEU A 291 18.63 -17.86 2.44
C LEU A 291 18.88 -16.48 1.84
N HIS A 292 20.03 -16.26 1.24
CA HIS A 292 20.39 -15.03 0.56
C HIS A 292 19.48 -14.77 -0.65
N ARG A 293 19.16 -15.82 -1.43
CA ARG A 293 18.15 -15.72 -2.51
C ARG A 293 16.79 -15.29 -1.96
N PHE A 294 16.40 -15.80 -0.80
CA PHE A 294 15.14 -15.44 -0.14
C PHE A 294 15.14 -14.01 0.40
N GLU A 295 16.21 -13.57 1.06
CA GLU A 295 16.39 -12.17 1.51
C GLU A 295 16.34 -11.19 0.34
N LYS A 296 16.99 -11.55 -0.77
CA LYS A 296 16.91 -10.76 -2.00
C LYS A 296 15.50 -10.73 -2.58
N MET A 297 14.82 -11.88 -2.62
CA MET A 297 13.43 -11.93 -3.06
C MET A 297 12.53 -11.07 -2.18
N LYS A 298 12.81 -10.95 -0.87
CA LYS A 298 12.13 -10.01 0.03
C LYS A 298 12.44 -8.55 -0.26
N SER A 299 13.63 -8.20 -0.74
CA SER A 299 14.01 -6.81 -1.05
C SER A 299 13.54 -6.32 -2.43
N ASN A 300 13.33 -7.21 -3.40
CA ASN A 300 12.84 -6.85 -4.74
C ASN A 300 11.47 -6.12 -4.74
N PRO A 301 10.45 -6.57 -3.97
CA PRO A 301 9.18 -5.85 -3.84
C PRO A 301 9.34 -4.40 -3.41
N TYR A 302 10.29 -4.09 -2.51
CA TYR A 302 10.59 -2.72 -2.12
C TYR A 302 11.11 -1.90 -3.30
N ARG A 303 12.06 -2.43 -4.08
CA ARG A 303 12.57 -1.75 -5.28
C ARG A 303 11.47 -1.49 -6.32
N TRP A 304 10.63 -2.48 -6.57
CA TRP A 304 9.51 -2.38 -7.51
C TRP A 304 8.46 -1.39 -7.03
N ARG A 305 8.15 -1.41 -5.73
CA ARG A 305 7.25 -0.44 -5.11
C ARG A 305 7.80 0.98 -5.21
N VAL A 306 9.06 1.20 -4.84
CA VAL A 306 9.72 2.51 -4.95
C VAL A 306 9.75 2.99 -6.39
N ALA A 307 10.12 2.12 -7.34
CA ALA A 307 10.10 2.47 -8.76
C ALA A 307 8.69 2.88 -9.20
N ALA A 308 7.67 2.12 -8.80
CA ALA A 308 6.28 2.38 -9.14
C ALA A 308 5.75 3.67 -8.52
N GLU A 309 6.01 3.91 -7.23
CA GLU A 309 5.60 5.13 -6.52
C GLU A 309 6.29 6.37 -7.11
N VAL A 310 7.62 6.32 -7.32
CA VAL A 310 8.36 7.43 -7.93
C VAL A 310 7.93 7.65 -9.38
N MET A 311 7.68 6.57 -10.13
CA MET A 311 7.23 6.67 -11.52
C MET A 311 5.81 7.25 -11.61
N ARG A 312 4.89 6.84 -10.73
CA ARG A 312 3.53 7.41 -10.64
C ARG A 312 3.56 8.89 -10.29
N ASN A 313 4.37 9.27 -9.31
CA ASN A 313 4.52 10.66 -8.90
C ASN A 313 5.17 11.53 -9.99
N HIS A 314 6.11 10.95 -10.75
CA HIS A 314 6.81 11.66 -11.83
C HIS A 314 5.98 11.71 -13.13
N LEU A 315 5.15 10.69 -13.39
CA LEU A 315 4.45 10.49 -14.65
C LEU A 315 2.94 10.41 -14.42
N LYS A 316 2.21 11.41 -14.93
CA LYS A 316 0.73 11.49 -14.88
C LYS A 316 0.02 10.20 -15.35
N SER A 317 -1.22 9.95 -14.92
CA SER A 317 -2.01 8.70 -15.02
C SER A 317 -2.42 8.17 -16.42
N ARG A 318 -1.59 8.34 -17.46
CA ARG A 318 -1.89 7.84 -18.83
C ARG A 318 -0.71 7.20 -19.55
N HIS A 319 0.42 7.04 -18.87
CA HIS A 319 1.62 6.52 -19.50
C HIS A 319 1.57 4.99 -19.62
N LYS A 320 2.25 4.48 -20.63
CA LYS A 320 2.45 3.05 -20.87
C LYS A 320 3.91 2.72 -20.68
N THR A 321 4.18 1.70 -19.88
CA THR A 321 5.54 1.24 -19.61
C THR A 321 5.74 -0.20 -20.07
N VAL A 322 6.96 -0.53 -20.47
CA VAL A 322 7.39 -1.92 -20.62
C VAL A 322 8.06 -2.33 -19.31
N ALA A 323 7.50 -3.35 -18.66
CA ALA A 323 8.01 -3.85 -17.39
C ALA A 323 7.64 -5.32 -17.21
N SER A 324 8.16 -5.94 -16.15
CA SER A 324 7.62 -7.20 -15.65
C SER A 324 6.35 -6.91 -14.84
N ALA A 325 5.24 -7.58 -15.13
CA ALA A 325 4.04 -7.51 -14.27
C ALA A 325 4.16 -8.34 -12.99
N ILE A 326 5.35 -8.83 -12.65
CA ILE A 326 5.60 -9.58 -11.42
C ILE A 326 5.72 -8.59 -10.24
N GLY A 327 4.95 -8.84 -9.19
CA GLY A 327 5.11 -8.18 -7.89
C GLY A 327 4.35 -6.87 -7.77
N ALA A 328 4.89 -5.95 -6.97
CA ALA A 328 4.21 -4.76 -6.48
C ALA A 328 4.06 -3.64 -7.52
N PHE A 329 4.83 -3.66 -8.61
CA PHE A 329 4.96 -2.51 -9.51
C PHE A 329 3.64 -2.07 -10.12
N GLY A 330 2.86 -2.99 -10.70
CA GLY A 330 1.56 -2.65 -11.31
C GLY A 330 0.52 -2.16 -10.31
N TYR A 331 0.59 -2.63 -9.06
CA TYR A 331 -0.33 -2.20 -8.01
C TYR A 331 -0.06 -0.75 -7.56
N TYR A 332 1.21 -0.36 -7.42
CA TYR A 332 1.57 0.97 -6.91
C TYR A 332 1.74 2.04 -7.99
N SER A 333 1.95 1.67 -9.26
CA SER A 333 2.26 2.62 -10.34
C SER A 333 1.04 3.20 -11.01
N ASP A 334 -0.07 2.44 -11.06
CA ASP A 334 -1.25 2.75 -11.89
C ASP A 334 -0.93 3.07 -13.37
N ILE A 335 0.20 2.55 -13.86
CA ILE A 335 0.67 2.71 -15.23
C ILE A 335 0.33 1.43 -15.99
N TYR A 336 -0.16 1.56 -17.23
CA TYR A 336 -0.42 0.39 -18.06
C TYR A 336 0.89 -0.32 -18.40
N ILE A 337 0.98 -1.61 -18.06
CA ILE A 337 2.19 -2.42 -18.26
C ILE A 337 2.04 -3.29 -19.51
N TYR A 338 2.95 -3.08 -20.45
CA TYR A 338 3.32 -4.08 -21.44
C TYR A 338 4.25 -5.08 -20.78
N ASP A 339 3.71 -6.25 -20.44
CA ASP A 339 4.37 -7.24 -19.61
C ASP A 339 5.27 -8.15 -20.43
N GLN A 340 6.58 -8.02 -20.20
CA GLN A 340 7.60 -8.81 -20.87
C GLN A 340 7.47 -10.30 -20.60
N ASN A 341 6.82 -10.74 -19.52
CA ASN A 341 6.71 -12.15 -19.14
C ASN A 341 5.44 -12.83 -19.64
N GLY A 342 4.49 -12.09 -20.22
CA GLY A 342 3.23 -12.63 -20.70
C GLY A 342 2.30 -13.14 -19.58
N LEU A 343 2.37 -12.59 -18.37
CA LEU A 343 1.39 -12.84 -17.31
C LEU A 343 0.10 -12.05 -17.59
N VAL A 344 0.22 -10.79 -18.01
CA VAL A 344 -0.94 -9.94 -18.36
C VAL A 344 -1.01 -9.60 -19.85
N SER A 345 0.11 -9.67 -20.57
CA SER A 345 0.15 -9.42 -22.03
C SER A 345 -0.04 -10.72 -22.82
N SER A 346 -1.26 -10.92 -23.35
CA SER A 346 -1.63 -12.16 -24.03
C SER A 346 -0.90 -12.40 -25.36
N ASP A 347 -0.50 -11.31 -26.03
CA ASP A 347 0.34 -11.31 -27.22
C ASP A 347 1.74 -11.85 -26.94
N VAL A 348 2.29 -11.59 -25.74
CA VAL A 348 3.53 -12.22 -25.28
C VAL A 348 3.31 -13.68 -24.89
N ALA A 349 2.27 -13.97 -24.11
CA ALA A 349 1.99 -15.30 -23.60
C ALA A 349 1.72 -16.34 -24.70
N ARG A 350 1.12 -15.91 -25.81
CA ARG A 350 0.60 -16.78 -26.88
C ARG A 350 1.33 -16.65 -28.20
N ARG A 351 2.45 -15.92 -28.23
CA ARG A 351 3.30 -15.80 -29.43
C ARG A 351 3.80 -17.17 -29.88
N ASP A 352 3.95 -17.31 -31.19
CA ASP A 352 4.72 -18.44 -31.72
C ASP A 352 6.18 -18.27 -31.29
N ARG A 353 6.75 -19.35 -30.78
CA ARG A 353 8.13 -19.44 -30.27
C ARG A 353 8.92 -20.46 -31.07
N SER A 354 8.34 -21.00 -32.14
CA SER A 354 9.01 -21.95 -33.02
C SER A 354 10.24 -21.28 -33.65
N GLY A 355 11.42 -21.87 -33.42
CA GLY A 355 12.70 -21.35 -33.93
C GLY A 355 13.44 -20.37 -33.00
N GLU A 356 12.94 -20.08 -31.81
CA GLU A 356 13.69 -19.31 -30.81
C GLU A 356 14.72 -20.14 -30.05
N ASP A 357 15.80 -19.49 -29.66
CA ASP A 357 16.85 -20.11 -28.83
C ASP A 357 16.34 -20.29 -27.39
N ASP A 358 15.98 -21.53 -27.07
CA ASP A 358 15.49 -21.98 -25.76
C ASP A 358 16.48 -21.74 -24.60
N SER A 359 17.76 -21.48 -24.91
CA SER A 359 18.82 -21.28 -23.93
C SER A 359 18.75 -19.91 -23.26
N LEU A 360 17.96 -18.99 -23.83
CA LEU A 360 17.79 -17.61 -23.37
C LEU A 360 16.59 -17.43 -22.41
N ARG A 361 15.92 -18.54 -22.03
CA ARG A 361 14.67 -18.53 -21.25
C ARG A 361 14.90 -18.63 -19.74
N TRP A 362 14.03 -17.97 -18.98
CA TRP A 362 14.09 -17.90 -17.51
C TRP A 362 13.19 -18.97 -16.87
N PRO A 363 13.67 -19.75 -15.89
CA PRO A 363 12.85 -20.75 -15.21
C PRO A 363 11.55 -20.16 -14.65
N GLY A 364 10.40 -20.64 -15.12
CA GLY A 364 9.08 -20.16 -14.72
C GLY A 364 8.57 -18.91 -15.44
N HIS A 365 9.35 -18.34 -16.37
CA HIS A 365 9.02 -17.19 -17.22
C HIS A 365 9.55 -17.39 -18.66
N ASP A 366 9.24 -18.54 -19.24
CA ASP A 366 9.77 -18.97 -20.54
C ASP A 366 9.29 -18.13 -21.73
N SER A 367 8.25 -17.30 -21.54
CA SER A 367 7.69 -16.44 -22.61
C SER A 367 8.28 -15.03 -22.64
N PHE A 368 9.34 -14.77 -21.86
CA PHE A 368 10.02 -13.48 -21.83
C PHE A 368 10.32 -12.95 -23.24
N VAL A 369 10.07 -11.66 -23.45
CA VAL A 369 10.46 -10.91 -24.66
C VAL A 369 11.33 -9.71 -24.31
N ASP A 370 12.23 -9.37 -25.23
CA ASP A 370 12.98 -8.13 -25.16
C ASP A 370 12.05 -6.91 -25.28
N LYS A 371 12.48 -5.76 -24.75
CA LYS A 371 11.75 -4.49 -24.81
C LYS A 371 11.48 -4.05 -26.25
N ASP A 372 12.35 -4.44 -27.19
CA ASP A 372 12.18 -4.24 -28.64
C ASP A 372 10.83 -4.72 -29.17
N PHE A 373 10.29 -5.79 -28.58
CA PHE A 373 9.02 -6.38 -28.98
C PHE A 373 7.85 -5.39 -28.92
N PHE A 374 7.93 -4.38 -28.04
CA PHE A 374 6.86 -3.41 -27.83
C PHE A 374 7.07 -2.07 -28.55
N LEU A 375 8.14 -1.91 -29.34
CA LEU A 375 8.43 -0.64 -30.01
C LEU A 375 7.30 -0.20 -30.96
N ASP A 376 6.59 -1.14 -31.58
CA ASP A 376 5.41 -0.90 -32.42
C ASP A 376 4.23 -0.31 -31.62
N LYS A 377 4.10 -0.70 -30.35
CA LYS A 377 3.12 -0.16 -29.39
C LYS A 377 3.48 1.24 -28.90
N LYS A 378 4.69 1.69 -29.20
CA LYS A 378 5.22 3.02 -28.88
C LYS A 378 5.08 3.40 -27.40
N PRO A 379 5.60 2.59 -26.46
CA PRO A 379 5.48 2.85 -25.02
C PRO A 379 6.13 4.18 -24.65
N ASP A 380 5.55 4.86 -23.66
CA ASP A 380 6.07 6.14 -23.18
C ASP A 380 7.36 5.97 -22.38
N ILE A 381 7.49 4.81 -21.74
CA ILE A 381 8.65 4.38 -20.99
C ILE A 381 9.00 2.98 -21.48
N LEU A 382 10.20 2.82 -22.00
CA LEU A 382 10.65 1.54 -22.52
C LEU A 382 11.42 0.73 -21.48
N ASP A 383 11.99 1.41 -20.49
CA ASP A 383 12.72 0.81 -19.39
C ASP A 383 12.81 1.75 -18.20
N TYR A 384 13.08 1.18 -17.03
CA TYR A 384 13.41 1.93 -15.82
C TYR A 384 14.43 1.20 -14.94
N GLU A 385 15.25 1.97 -14.22
CA GLU A 385 16.18 1.44 -13.22
C GLU A 385 16.23 2.32 -11.97
N VAL A 386 16.35 1.67 -10.80
CA VAL A 386 16.44 2.36 -9.50
C VAL A 386 17.87 2.30 -8.97
N VAL A 387 18.44 3.47 -8.71
CA VAL A 387 19.83 3.67 -8.28
C VAL A 387 19.88 4.21 -6.85
N PHE A 388 20.25 3.35 -5.92
CA PHE A 388 20.49 3.71 -4.52
C PHE A 388 21.96 4.11 -4.27
N PRO A 389 22.24 4.88 -3.19
CA PRO A 389 23.60 5.18 -2.71
C PRO A 389 24.41 3.92 -2.37
N PRO A 390 25.75 3.99 -2.36
CA PRO A 390 26.61 5.09 -2.82
C PRO A 390 26.91 5.03 -4.33
N ARG A 391 27.73 5.97 -4.82
CA ARG A 391 28.22 6.11 -6.22
C ARG A 391 27.12 6.25 -7.28
N GLN A 392 26.00 6.87 -6.93
CA GLN A 392 24.83 6.93 -7.81
C GLN A 392 25.11 7.61 -9.16
N ASN A 393 25.89 8.70 -9.20
CA ASN A 393 26.20 9.39 -10.46
C ASN A 393 26.96 8.50 -11.46
N ALA A 394 27.86 7.63 -10.97
CA ALA A 394 28.57 6.67 -11.81
C ALA A 394 27.62 5.58 -12.33
N LYS A 395 26.70 5.09 -11.49
CA LYS A 395 25.68 4.09 -11.86
C LYS A 395 24.67 4.66 -12.86
N VAL A 396 24.16 5.88 -12.63
CA VAL A 396 23.28 6.61 -13.56
C VAL A 396 23.96 6.78 -14.92
N ARG A 397 25.25 7.13 -14.95
CA ARG A 397 26.02 7.23 -16.19
C ARG A 397 26.09 5.88 -16.92
N ARG A 398 26.41 4.78 -16.23
CA ARG A 398 26.47 3.44 -16.84
C ARG A 398 25.12 3.03 -17.47
N ILE A 399 24.01 3.29 -16.78
CA ILE A 399 22.66 3.02 -17.30
C ILE A 399 22.37 3.89 -18.53
N GLY A 400 22.73 5.18 -18.49
CA GLY A 400 22.57 6.07 -19.65
C GLY A 400 23.42 5.64 -20.85
N ASP A 401 24.67 5.24 -20.64
CA ASP A 401 25.55 4.73 -21.71
C ASP A 401 24.97 3.45 -22.34
N MET A 402 24.30 2.60 -21.55
CA MET A 402 23.58 1.42 -22.04
C MET A 402 22.37 1.83 -22.91
N TYR A 403 21.52 2.73 -22.41
CA TYR A 403 20.37 3.25 -23.17
C TYR A 403 20.78 3.99 -24.45
N GLU A 404 21.93 4.65 -24.49
CA GLU A 404 22.45 5.33 -25.69
C GLU A 404 22.99 4.33 -26.72
N LYS A 405 23.65 3.24 -26.27
CA LYS A 405 24.15 2.17 -27.16
C LYS A 405 23.05 1.44 -27.93
N GLU A 406 21.84 1.37 -27.37
CA GLU A 406 20.68 0.80 -28.06
C GLU A 406 20.20 1.64 -29.27
N ASP A 407 20.73 2.87 -29.45
CA ASP A 407 20.49 3.80 -30.57
C ASP A 407 19.01 3.99 -30.95
N ARG A 408 18.15 4.06 -29.94
CA ARG A 408 16.71 4.23 -30.13
C ARG A 408 16.38 5.71 -30.36
N LYS A 409 16.29 6.11 -31.63
CA LYS A 409 16.14 7.52 -32.10
C LYS A 409 15.09 8.38 -31.38
N ASN A 410 14.04 7.80 -30.80
CA ASN A 410 12.94 8.53 -30.14
C ASN A 410 12.92 8.36 -28.62
N TYR A 411 13.98 7.81 -28.02
CA TYR A 411 14.07 7.59 -26.59
C TYR A 411 15.33 8.25 -26.03
N PHE A 412 15.28 8.68 -24.77
CA PHE A 412 16.42 9.25 -24.05
C PHE A 412 16.40 8.87 -22.56
N ALA A 413 17.57 8.95 -21.92
CA ALA A 413 17.68 8.74 -20.48
C ALA A 413 17.19 9.98 -19.71
N GLU A 414 16.09 9.83 -18.99
CA GLU A 414 15.59 10.80 -18.02
C GLU A 414 15.95 10.33 -16.60
N VAL A 415 16.44 11.25 -15.76
CA VAL A 415 16.89 10.92 -14.40
C VAL A 415 16.04 11.68 -13.39
N VAL A 416 15.29 10.94 -12.58
CA VAL A 416 14.36 11.43 -11.58
C VAL A 416 14.99 11.22 -10.20
N PRO A 417 15.50 12.27 -9.54
CA PRO A 417 16.00 12.14 -8.18
C PRO A 417 14.86 11.90 -7.19
N PHE A 418 15.07 11.03 -6.21
CA PHE A 418 14.13 10.78 -5.12
C PHE A 418 14.90 10.39 -3.85
N SER A 419 14.27 10.50 -2.68
CA SER A 419 14.86 10.03 -1.41
C SER A 419 14.05 8.86 -0.87
N THR A 420 14.72 7.84 -0.35
CA THR A 420 14.06 6.74 0.35
C THR A 420 13.79 7.10 1.81
N LYS A 421 12.82 6.44 2.42
CA LYS A 421 12.52 6.58 3.85
C LYS A 421 13.67 6.07 4.74
N ASP A 422 14.45 5.11 4.25
CA ASP A 422 15.52 4.43 5.01
C ASP A 422 16.87 5.17 5.02
N ASP A 423 17.15 6.04 4.03
CA ASP A 423 18.37 6.86 3.98
C ASP A 423 18.09 8.23 3.32
N PRO A 424 17.28 9.10 3.96
CA PRO A 424 16.79 10.35 3.37
C PRO A 424 17.92 11.36 3.10
N ALA A 425 19.07 11.21 3.76
CA ALA A 425 20.25 12.04 3.59
C ALA A 425 20.98 11.80 2.25
N LYS A 426 20.69 10.70 1.55
CA LYS A 426 21.33 10.37 0.27
C LYS A 426 20.31 10.29 -0.87
N THR A 427 20.47 11.13 -1.89
CA THR A 427 19.58 11.19 -3.05
C THR A 427 19.70 9.95 -3.94
N SER A 428 18.67 9.12 -4.01
CA SER A 428 18.55 8.03 -4.99
C SER A 428 18.04 8.54 -6.34
N TYR A 429 18.12 7.73 -7.39
CA TYR A 429 17.63 8.11 -8.73
C TYR A 429 16.82 7.00 -9.38
N LEU A 430 15.71 7.37 -10.01
CA LEU A 430 15.00 6.54 -10.97
C LEU A 430 15.42 6.99 -12.37
N VAL A 431 16.06 6.12 -13.13
CA VAL A 431 16.48 6.38 -14.51
C VAL A 431 15.44 5.77 -15.43
N LEU A 432 14.83 6.58 -16.30
CA LEU A 432 13.79 6.18 -17.24
C LEU A 432 14.33 6.24 -18.66
N GLN A 433 14.01 5.24 -19.49
CA GLN A 433 14.19 5.32 -20.94
C GLN A 433 12.90 5.92 -21.54
N ARG A 434 12.85 7.25 -21.57
CA ARG A 434 11.65 8.04 -21.87
C ARG A 434 11.50 8.31 -23.36
N ARG A 435 10.28 8.15 -23.88
CA ARG A 435 9.93 8.48 -25.27
C ARG A 435 9.76 9.99 -25.46
N ALA A 436 10.24 10.51 -26.58
CA ALA A 436 10.00 11.89 -27.02
C ALA A 436 10.06 12.00 -28.56
N SER A 437 9.77 13.19 -29.11
CA SER A 437 10.04 13.46 -30.53
C SER A 437 11.55 13.31 -30.80
N HIS A 438 11.95 12.97 -32.03
CA HIS A 438 13.38 12.77 -32.35
C HIS A 438 14.25 13.99 -31.98
N LYS A 439 13.72 15.20 -32.16
CA LYS A 439 14.38 16.46 -31.82
C LYS A 439 14.53 16.61 -30.30
N ASP A 440 13.49 16.28 -29.55
CA ASP A 440 13.47 16.40 -28.09
C ASP A 440 14.28 15.30 -27.42
N ALA A 441 14.31 14.09 -27.98
CA ALA A 441 15.17 13.00 -27.53
C ALA A 441 16.65 13.37 -27.66
N LYS A 442 17.05 13.99 -28.79
CA LYS A 442 18.41 14.56 -28.95
C LYS A 442 18.72 15.64 -27.92
N ALA A 443 17.76 16.51 -27.61
CA ALA A 443 17.93 17.54 -26.58
C ALA A 443 18.02 16.92 -25.17
N GLY A 444 17.23 15.90 -24.88
CA GLY A 444 17.26 15.11 -23.64
C GLY A 444 18.61 14.44 -23.42
N TRP A 445 19.14 13.76 -24.44
CA TRP A 445 20.50 13.19 -24.41
C TRP A 445 21.59 14.23 -24.20
N ARG A 446 21.45 15.43 -24.77
CA ARG A 446 22.39 16.53 -24.50
C ARG A 446 22.33 16.95 -23.03
N LYS A 447 21.13 17.11 -22.46
CA LYS A 447 20.93 17.45 -21.02
C LYS A 447 21.52 16.37 -20.10
N PHE A 448 21.28 15.09 -20.43
CA PHE A 448 21.84 13.95 -19.69
C PHE A 448 23.38 13.99 -19.70
N ARG A 449 24.00 14.15 -20.88
CA ARG A 449 25.46 14.21 -21.03
C ARG A 449 26.07 15.43 -20.34
N THR A 450 25.42 16.59 -20.35
CA THR A 450 25.93 17.77 -19.63
C THR A 450 25.99 17.52 -18.12
N LYS A 451 24.98 16.84 -17.55
CA LYS A 451 24.87 16.64 -16.11
C LYS A 451 25.66 15.42 -15.60
N TYR A 452 25.71 14.33 -16.38
CA TYR A 452 26.28 13.04 -15.96
C TYR A 452 27.41 12.53 -16.86
N GLY A 453 27.60 13.15 -18.03
CA GLY A 453 28.65 12.82 -18.99
C GLY A 453 29.96 13.55 -18.68
N GLY A 454 30.70 13.06 -17.68
CA GLY A 454 32.09 13.48 -17.49
C GLY A 454 32.93 13.18 -18.74
N SER A 455 33.80 14.12 -19.13
CA SER A 455 34.68 14.07 -20.30
C SER A 455 35.21 12.66 -20.58
N LYS A 456 35.26 12.25 -21.85
CA LYS A 456 36.11 11.15 -22.31
C LYS A 456 37.57 11.45 -21.95
N LYS A 457 37.99 11.20 -20.70
CA LYS A 457 39.36 10.76 -20.46
C LYS A 457 39.34 9.29 -20.80
N LYS A 458 40.01 8.95 -21.91
CA LYS A 458 40.47 7.60 -22.17
C LYS A 458 40.99 7.03 -20.86
N VAL A 459 40.39 5.96 -20.38
CA VAL A 459 41.01 5.11 -19.38
C VAL A 459 42.14 4.43 -20.13
N ASP A 460 43.31 5.06 -20.11
CA ASP A 460 44.55 4.39 -20.44
C ASP A 460 44.76 3.33 -19.36
N VAL A 461 44.59 2.09 -19.79
CA VAL A 461 44.93 0.88 -19.07
C VAL A 461 46.44 0.90 -18.86
N HIS A 462 46.94 1.34 -17.70
CA HIS A 462 48.04 0.68 -16.95
C HIS A 462 48.55 1.44 -15.71
N SER A 463 48.82 0.62 -14.68
CA SER A 463 49.87 0.75 -13.65
C SER A 463 49.50 1.32 -12.26
N SER A 464 49.27 0.36 -11.37
CA SER A 464 49.75 0.24 -9.98
C SER A 464 50.79 1.27 -9.45
N LYS A 465 50.60 1.76 -8.22
CA LYS A 465 51.38 1.34 -7.02
C LYS A 465 51.10 2.18 -5.77
N LYS A 466 51.03 1.46 -4.65
CA LYS A 466 51.16 1.84 -3.22
C LYS A 466 52.03 3.07 -2.92
N LYS A 467 51.71 3.81 -1.84
CA LYS A 467 52.60 3.95 -0.65
C LYS A 467 51.95 4.60 0.58
N LYS A 468 52.35 4.07 1.75
CA LYS A 468 52.15 4.54 3.13
C LYS A 468 53.05 5.75 3.46
N GLY A 469 52.70 6.53 4.50
CA GLY A 469 53.70 7.16 5.39
C GLY A 469 53.39 8.55 5.98
N ASP A 470 53.05 8.56 7.29
CA ASP A 470 53.44 9.46 8.40
C ASP A 470 53.27 11.01 8.45
N LYS A 471 52.50 11.44 9.48
CA LYS A 471 52.72 12.46 10.55
C LYS A 471 53.90 13.46 10.35
N LYS A 472 53.84 14.78 10.63
CA LYS A 472 53.43 15.51 11.87
C LYS A 472 53.75 17.04 11.77
N LYS A 473 53.05 17.87 12.57
CA LYS A 473 53.35 19.25 13.10
C LYS A 473 53.33 20.42 12.08
N GLY A 474 52.70 21.58 12.27
CA GLY A 474 51.97 22.21 13.39
C GLY A 474 52.35 23.70 13.48
N ASN A 475 51.39 24.64 13.42
CA ASN A 475 51.48 25.93 14.15
C ASN A 475 50.13 26.68 14.26
N LYS A 476 50.01 27.41 15.37
CA LYS A 476 48.80 27.91 16.04
C LYS A 476 48.40 29.37 15.68
N LYS A 477 47.07 29.62 15.67
CA LYS A 477 46.26 30.76 16.22
C LYS A 477 46.53 32.22 15.75
N PRO A 478 45.56 33.17 15.89
CA PRO A 478 44.32 33.16 16.68
C PRO A 478 43.00 33.48 15.94
N ASN A 479 41.90 32.95 16.48
CA ASN A 479 40.53 33.31 16.10
C ASN A 479 40.19 34.71 16.61
N ALA A 480 39.72 35.58 15.71
CA ALA A 480 38.92 36.75 16.05
C ALA A 480 37.44 36.35 16.00
N GLU A 481 36.70 36.83 16.97
CA GLU A 481 35.30 36.52 17.27
C GLU A 481 34.36 36.85 16.11
N PHE A 482 33.57 35.86 15.69
CA PHE A 482 32.29 36.11 15.02
C PHE A 482 31.20 35.79 16.04
N LYS A 483 30.49 36.82 16.50
CA LYS A 483 29.32 36.66 17.39
C LYS A 483 28.22 35.94 16.60
N PRO A 484 27.73 34.78 17.06
CA PRO A 484 26.54 34.18 16.47
C PRO A 484 25.38 35.16 16.64
N GLN A 485 24.67 35.44 15.54
CA GLN A 485 23.28 35.88 15.70
C GLN A 485 22.54 34.77 16.43
N ASP A 486 21.78 35.21 17.42
CA ASP A 486 21.09 34.44 18.43
C ASP A 486 20.27 33.28 17.82
N PRO A 487 20.61 32.01 18.10
CA PRO A 487 19.85 30.85 17.63
C PRO A 487 18.48 30.69 18.30
N SER A 488 18.09 31.58 19.21
CA SER A 488 16.83 31.48 19.97
C SER A 488 15.58 32.05 19.28
N ALA A 489 15.67 32.56 18.04
CA ALA A 489 14.55 33.23 17.37
C ALA A 489 13.65 32.35 16.47
N LEU A 490 13.77 31.02 16.54
CA LEU A 490 12.73 30.11 16.05
C LEU A 490 12.55 29.03 17.11
N PRO A 491 11.34 28.82 17.66
CA PRO A 491 11.14 27.78 18.65
C PRO A 491 11.48 26.44 18.00
N SER A 492 12.59 25.84 18.44
CA SER A 492 12.86 24.43 18.21
C SER A 492 11.70 23.69 18.88
N GLY A 493 10.74 23.25 18.09
CA GLY A 493 9.58 22.50 18.56
C GLY A 493 10.09 21.39 19.47
N ARG A 494 9.84 21.52 20.77
CA ARG A 494 9.99 20.41 21.69
C ARG A 494 8.93 19.41 21.27
N TRP A 495 9.33 18.45 20.46
CA TRP A 495 8.54 17.26 20.25
C TRP A 495 8.26 16.69 21.64
N ARG A 496 6.99 16.53 22.02
CA ARG A 496 6.68 15.38 22.85
C ARG A 496 6.90 14.18 21.95
N THR A 497 8.16 13.76 21.82
CA THR A 497 8.46 12.39 21.43
C THR A 497 7.59 11.55 22.35
N PHE A 498 6.72 10.74 21.75
CA PHE A 498 6.10 9.63 22.43
C PHE A 498 7.21 9.03 23.29
N THR A 499 7.12 9.15 24.61
CA THR A 499 7.98 8.38 25.50
C THR A 499 7.77 6.97 25.01
N GLN A 500 8.82 6.36 24.43
CA GLN A 500 8.82 4.95 24.09
C GLN A 500 8.44 4.25 25.38
N ASP A 501 7.17 3.92 25.49
CA ASP A 501 6.71 3.09 26.57
C ASP A 501 7.18 1.70 26.16
N ASP A 502 8.33 1.32 26.71
CA ASP A 502 8.97 0.03 26.47
C ASP A 502 8.05 -1.14 26.89
N SER A 503 6.93 -0.86 27.56
CA SER A 503 5.87 -1.82 27.88
C SER A 503 4.97 -2.20 26.69
N LEU A 504 4.95 -1.40 25.61
CA LEU A 504 4.11 -1.66 24.45
C LEU A 504 4.69 -2.76 23.55
N THR A 505 3.82 -3.67 23.10
CA THR A 505 4.18 -4.69 22.11
C THR A 505 4.41 -4.06 20.72
N ASP A 506 5.17 -4.73 19.85
CA ASP A 506 5.40 -4.25 18.48
C ASP A 506 4.09 -4.11 17.67
N ALA A 507 3.09 -4.97 17.96
CA ALA A 507 1.76 -4.87 17.37
C ALA A 507 1.01 -3.61 17.81
N GLN A 508 1.04 -3.29 19.11
CA GLN A 508 0.44 -2.06 19.65
C GLN A 508 1.17 -0.80 19.16
N ARG A 509 2.49 -0.86 18.94
CA ARG A 509 3.25 0.23 18.29
C ARG A 509 2.83 0.45 16.85
N GLU A 510 2.67 -0.61 16.07
CA GLU A 510 2.18 -0.51 14.69
C GLU A 510 0.73 0.00 14.64
N GLU A 511 -0.10 -0.41 15.59
CA GLU A 511 -1.49 0.03 15.70
C GLU A 511 -1.62 1.51 16.09
N LEU A 512 -0.79 1.98 17.03
CA LEU A 512 -0.66 3.40 17.35
C LEU A 512 -0.29 4.21 16.11
N GLU A 513 0.73 3.76 15.37
CA GLU A 513 1.12 4.42 14.11
C GLU A 513 -0.04 4.46 13.12
N MET A 514 -0.84 3.39 13.00
CA MET A 514 -1.99 3.34 12.09
C MET A 514 -3.15 4.24 12.51
N LEU A 515 -3.42 4.39 13.80
CA LEU A 515 -4.45 5.31 14.31
C LEU A 515 -4.08 6.77 14.02
N GLU A 516 -2.79 7.12 14.11
CA GLU A 516 -2.29 8.42 13.69
C GLU A 516 -2.44 8.67 12.18
N LEU A 517 -2.78 7.63 11.38
CA LEU A 517 -3.05 7.76 9.95
C LEU A 517 -4.52 8.03 9.58
N ILE A 518 -5.44 8.02 10.54
CA ILE A 518 -6.88 8.25 10.28
C ILE A 518 -7.12 9.71 9.84
N GLY A 519 -7.92 9.90 8.80
CA GLY A 519 -8.30 11.21 8.24
C GLY A 519 -9.03 11.08 6.90
N TYR A 520 -9.48 12.20 6.34
CA TYR A 520 -10.21 12.21 5.06
C TYR A 520 -9.28 11.99 3.85
N VAL A 521 -9.87 11.53 2.76
CA VAL A 521 -9.18 11.38 1.47
C VAL A 521 -9.30 12.66 0.63
N SER A 522 -8.42 12.82 -0.35
CA SER A 522 -8.45 13.97 -1.27
C SER A 522 -9.59 13.93 -2.29
N GLY A 523 -10.22 12.78 -2.49
CA GLY A 523 -11.34 12.53 -3.40
C GLY A 523 -11.80 11.06 -3.30
N SER A 524 -13.10 10.81 -3.46
CA SER A 524 -13.73 9.50 -3.27
C SER A 524 -14.75 9.11 -4.35
N MET A 525 -15.29 10.08 -5.10
CA MET A 525 -16.30 9.88 -6.14
C MET A 525 -15.78 10.27 -7.53
N GLU A 526 -16.28 9.61 -8.57
CA GLU A 526 -15.95 9.98 -9.95
C GLU A 526 -16.48 11.38 -10.28
N ALA A 527 -15.73 12.13 -11.09
CA ALA A 527 -16.15 13.46 -11.49
C ALA A 527 -17.21 13.40 -12.60
N GLU A 528 -18.34 14.08 -12.40
CA GLU A 528 -19.36 14.26 -13.42
C GLU A 528 -18.93 15.29 -14.48
N ASP A 529 -19.40 15.12 -15.71
CA ASP A 529 -19.18 16.07 -16.82
C ASP A 529 -20.22 17.21 -16.74
N LYS A 530 -20.06 18.06 -15.73
CA LYS A 530 -20.90 19.25 -15.49
C LYS A 530 -20.08 20.53 -15.64
N PRO A 531 -20.70 21.64 -16.09
CA PRO A 531 -20.05 22.94 -16.09
C PRO A 531 -19.67 23.34 -14.65
N THR A 532 -18.59 24.12 -14.51
CA THR A 532 -18.14 24.60 -13.18
C THR A 532 -19.21 25.43 -12.47
N ILE A 533 -19.99 26.21 -13.23
CA ILE A 533 -21.20 26.88 -12.76
C ILE A 533 -22.36 26.33 -13.59
N ASP A 534 -23.26 25.58 -12.96
CA ASP A 534 -24.42 24.99 -13.65
C ASP A 534 -25.65 25.90 -13.56
N ARG A 535 -25.81 26.59 -12.43
CA ARG A 535 -26.92 27.52 -12.18
C ARG A 535 -26.40 28.82 -11.58
N PHE A 536 -27.01 29.92 -12.01
CA PHE A 536 -26.71 31.24 -11.47
C PHE A 536 -27.86 32.22 -11.77
N ASP A 537 -28.64 32.56 -10.73
CA ASP A 537 -29.66 33.61 -10.76
C ASP A 537 -29.18 34.83 -9.96
N PRO A 538 -28.67 35.89 -10.62
CA PRO A 538 -28.12 37.06 -9.96
C PRO A 538 -29.16 37.88 -9.18
N GLN A 539 -30.46 37.65 -9.38
CA GLN A 539 -31.52 38.36 -8.66
C GLN A 539 -31.85 37.73 -7.31
N LYS A 540 -31.59 36.42 -7.16
CA LYS A 540 -31.95 35.65 -5.96
C LYS A 540 -30.74 35.24 -5.11
N VAL A 541 -29.58 35.09 -5.74
CA VAL A 541 -28.33 34.69 -5.09
C VAL A 541 -27.80 35.79 -4.17
N GLN A 542 -27.13 35.41 -3.08
CA GLN A 542 -26.39 36.33 -2.23
C GLN A 542 -25.11 36.78 -2.96
N PRO A 543 -24.94 38.04 -3.37
CA PRO A 543 -23.69 38.46 -4.00
C PRO A 543 -22.50 38.34 -3.02
N GLY A 544 -21.32 38.01 -3.56
CA GLY A 544 -20.07 37.96 -2.80
C GLY A 544 -18.96 37.23 -3.53
N ILE A 545 -17.85 37.04 -2.81
CA ILE A 545 -16.67 36.29 -3.26
C ILE A 545 -16.63 34.97 -2.49
N ASN A 546 -16.31 33.86 -3.17
CA ASN A 546 -16.27 32.54 -2.57
C ASN A 546 -14.83 32.18 -2.16
N LEU A 547 -14.62 31.88 -0.88
CA LEU A 547 -13.39 31.24 -0.38
C LEU A 547 -13.55 29.73 -0.49
N VAL A 548 -12.64 29.08 -1.22
CA VAL A 548 -12.73 27.64 -1.54
C VAL A 548 -11.52 26.88 -1.05
N VAL A 549 -11.78 25.74 -0.41
CA VAL A 549 -10.79 24.75 0.03
C VAL A 549 -11.24 23.36 -0.44
N SER A 550 -10.34 22.63 -1.08
CA SER A 550 -10.60 21.26 -1.53
C SER A 550 -9.37 20.37 -1.46
N GLY A 551 -9.58 19.06 -1.50
CA GLY A 551 -8.56 18.02 -1.32
C GLY A 551 -7.48 17.91 -2.40
N HIS A 552 -7.50 18.77 -3.42
CA HIS A 552 -6.51 18.75 -4.50
C HIS A 552 -5.12 19.25 -4.10
N GLY A 553 -4.98 19.92 -2.95
CA GLY A 553 -3.66 20.29 -2.44
C GLY A 553 -3.64 21.27 -1.26
N PRO A 554 -2.43 21.69 -0.83
CA PRO A 554 -2.24 22.61 0.29
C PRO A 554 -2.47 24.06 -0.14
N GLN A 555 -3.69 24.36 -0.57
CA GLN A 555 -4.08 25.66 -1.07
C GLN A 555 -5.53 25.99 -0.78
N ALA A 556 -5.80 27.27 -0.71
CA ALA A 556 -7.13 27.87 -0.71
C ALA A 556 -7.15 28.98 -1.76
N TYR A 557 -8.32 29.29 -2.31
CA TYR A 557 -8.44 30.35 -3.31
C TYR A 557 -9.73 31.13 -3.15
N LEU A 558 -9.70 32.40 -3.57
CA LEU A 558 -10.89 33.23 -3.75
C LEU A 558 -11.35 33.13 -5.20
N MET A 559 -12.65 33.03 -5.42
CA MET A 559 -13.26 33.11 -6.75
C MET A 559 -14.51 33.99 -6.74
N ASP A 560 -14.82 34.61 -7.88
CA ASP A 560 -16.09 35.31 -8.08
C ASP A 560 -17.27 34.34 -8.26
N MET A 561 -18.45 34.86 -8.63
CA MET A 561 -19.67 34.07 -8.78
C MET A 561 -19.67 33.19 -10.04
N GLU A 562 -18.83 33.54 -11.02
CA GLU A 562 -18.59 32.85 -12.28
C GLU A 562 -17.40 31.88 -12.23
N ALA A 563 -16.85 31.63 -11.04
CA ALA A 563 -15.71 30.76 -10.77
C ALA A 563 -14.36 31.24 -11.36
N ASN A 564 -14.20 32.54 -11.64
CA ASN A 564 -12.88 33.10 -11.94
C ASN A 564 -12.07 33.25 -10.65
N VAL A 565 -10.86 32.69 -10.64
CA VAL A 565 -9.97 32.76 -9.48
C VAL A 565 -9.37 34.18 -9.36
N LEU A 566 -9.60 34.81 -8.21
CA LEU A 566 -9.14 36.16 -7.88
C LEU A 566 -7.82 36.16 -7.10
N HIS A 567 -7.63 35.17 -6.23
CA HIS A 567 -6.44 35.06 -5.38
C HIS A 567 -6.20 33.61 -4.95
N THR A 568 -4.97 33.23 -4.63
CA THR A 568 -4.64 31.88 -4.17
C THR A 568 -3.53 31.91 -3.12
N TRP A 569 -3.78 31.24 -2.00
CA TRP A 569 -2.76 30.94 -1.00
C TRP A 569 -2.26 29.52 -1.18
N ARG A 570 -0.95 29.30 -1.02
CA ARG A 570 -0.37 27.96 -1.08
C ARG A 570 0.88 27.83 -0.22
N HIS A 571 0.92 26.83 0.65
CA HIS A 571 2.14 26.51 1.39
C HIS A 571 2.28 25.01 1.64
N HIS A 572 3.36 24.40 1.15
CA HIS A 572 3.53 22.94 1.21
C HIS A 572 3.95 22.45 2.60
N PHE A 573 3.33 21.37 3.08
CA PHE A 573 3.62 20.72 4.37
C PHE A 573 5.13 20.53 4.61
N ALA A 574 5.84 19.97 3.63
CA ALA A 574 7.27 19.66 3.73
C ALA A 574 8.18 20.90 3.88
N LYS A 575 7.69 22.11 3.51
CA LYS A 575 8.41 23.37 3.74
C LYS A 575 8.24 23.89 5.16
N VAL A 576 7.12 23.54 5.81
CA VAL A 576 6.78 23.97 7.16
C VAL A 576 7.48 23.08 8.19
N TRP A 577 7.34 21.76 8.05
CA TRP A 577 7.93 20.77 8.96
C TRP A 577 8.77 19.75 8.18
N PRO A 578 10.01 20.08 7.79
CA PRO A 578 10.87 19.17 7.04
C PRO A 578 11.20 17.89 7.83
N ASP A 579 11.28 18.01 9.16
CA ASP A 579 11.68 16.95 10.09
C ASP A 579 10.50 16.33 10.88
N TYR A 580 9.26 16.49 10.40
CA TYR A 580 8.07 15.95 11.08
C TYR A 580 8.21 14.41 11.29
N PRO A 581 8.10 13.91 12.54
CA PRO A 581 8.29 12.50 12.88
C PRO A 581 7.11 11.64 12.42
N GLY A 582 7.38 10.39 12.04
CA GLY A 582 6.36 9.43 11.59
C GLY A 582 6.28 9.25 10.06
N ARG A 583 5.38 8.37 9.60
CA ARG A 583 5.22 8.05 8.17
C ARG A 583 4.71 9.27 7.40
N LYS A 584 5.58 9.94 6.65
CA LYS A 584 5.18 10.89 5.60
C LYS A 584 4.25 10.17 4.62
N THR A 585 2.97 10.51 4.67
CA THR A 585 1.91 10.04 3.78
C THR A 585 1.53 11.23 2.92
N ASP A 586 1.82 11.19 1.62
CA ASP A 586 1.54 12.30 0.70
C ASP A 586 0.02 12.59 0.59
N SER A 587 -0.84 11.67 1.03
CA SER A 587 -2.30 11.78 0.98
C SER A 587 -2.93 12.82 1.92
N ARG A 588 -2.21 13.32 2.95
CA ARG A 588 -2.71 14.34 3.91
C ARG A 588 -1.98 15.68 3.80
N THR A 589 -1.42 15.97 2.63
CA THR A 589 -0.72 17.23 2.35
C THR A 589 -1.62 18.30 1.74
N TYR A 590 -2.95 18.19 1.92
CA TYR A 590 -3.93 19.22 1.58
C TYR A 590 -4.34 20.05 2.81
N TRP A 591 -4.98 21.20 2.60
CA TRP A 591 -5.61 21.93 3.71
C TRP A 591 -7.05 21.47 3.92
N ARG A 592 -7.40 21.12 5.15
CA ARG A 592 -8.74 20.63 5.50
C ARG A 592 -9.73 21.76 5.78
N ARG A 593 -9.25 22.82 6.41
CA ARG A 593 -10.02 23.98 6.86
C ARG A 593 -9.12 25.18 6.86
N VAL A 594 -9.67 26.33 6.49
CA VAL A 594 -8.97 27.61 6.60
C VAL A 594 -9.84 28.66 7.28
N HIS A 595 -9.18 29.61 7.94
CA HIS A 595 -9.75 30.87 8.35
C HIS A 595 -9.02 32.01 7.63
N LEU A 596 -9.77 32.94 7.03
CA LEU A 596 -9.25 34.12 6.36
C LEU A 596 -9.40 35.34 7.28
N TYR A 597 -8.28 35.97 7.61
CA TYR A 597 -8.26 37.22 8.35
C TYR A 597 -8.51 38.42 7.42
N GLU A 598 -9.02 39.52 7.98
CA GLU A 598 -9.31 40.75 7.23
C GLU A 598 -8.09 41.40 6.57
N ASN A 599 -6.88 41.11 7.06
CA ASN A 599 -5.63 41.58 6.46
C ASN A 599 -5.13 40.70 5.29
N GLY A 600 -5.83 39.59 5.01
CA GLY A 600 -5.50 38.63 3.96
C GLY A 600 -4.62 37.46 4.41
N ASP A 601 -4.28 37.38 5.68
CA ASP A 601 -3.61 36.19 6.23
C ASP A 601 -4.56 34.99 6.22
N ILE A 602 -4.02 33.79 6.04
CA ILE A 602 -4.76 32.54 6.22
C ILE A 602 -4.16 31.72 7.37
N LEU A 603 -5.03 31.19 8.22
CA LEU A 603 -4.76 30.10 9.13
C LEU A 603 -5.29 28.80 8.51
N ALA A 604 -4.47 27.76 8.41
CA ALA A 604 -4.81 26.53 7.71
C ALA A 604 -4.42 25.27 8.50
N ILE A 605 -5.31 24.28 8.52
CA ILE A 605 -5.07 22.95 9.09
C ILE A 605 -4.61 21.97 8.00
N PHE A 606 -3.51 21.28 8.28
CA PHE A 606 -3.17 19.99 7.67
C PHE A 606 -3.76 18.86 8.50
N GLU A 607 -4.69 18.11 7.92
CA GLU A 607 -5.53 17.15 8.64
C GLU A 607 -4.74 16.14 9.49
N GLY A 608 -4.85 16.26 10.82
CA GLY A 608 -4.21 15.38 11.79
C GLY A 608 -2.69 15.56 11.89
N LEU A 609 -2.12 16.59 11.25
CA LEU A 609 -0.68 16.84 11.23
C LEU A 609 -0.31 18.13 11.98
N GLY A 610 -1.03 19.22 11.74
CA GLY A 610 -0.74 20.50 12.39
C GLY A 610 -1.41 21.69 11.71
N ILE A 611 -1.14 22.88 12.24
CA ILE A 611 -1.74 24.14 11.82
C ILE A 611 -0.67 25.18 11.52
N LEU A 612 -0.92 26.05 10.54
CA LEU A 612 0.00 27.13 10.16
C LEU A 612 -0.74 28.42 9.88
N ARG A 613 -0.05 29.55 10.04
CA ARG A 613 -0.49 30.85 9.57
C ARG A 613 0.46 31.39 8.51
N ILE A 614 -0.10 31.89 7.42
CA ILE A 614 0.61 32.52 6.31
C ILE A 614 -0.01 33.88 6.00
N ASP A 615 0.77 34.79 5.42
CA ASP A 615 0.25 36.06 4.94
C ASP A 615 -0.43 35.94 3.56
N LYS A 616 -1.00 37.05 3.09
CA LYS A 616 -1.63 37.18 1.77
C LYS A 616 -0.72 36.84 0.58
N ASP A 617 0.59 36.84 0.78
CA ASP A 617 1.57 36.50 -0.27
C ASP A 617 2.06 35.05 -0.14
N SER A 618 1.36 34.22 0.64
CA SER A 618 1.69 32.83 0.96
C SER A 618 3.00 32.63 1.73
N LYS A 619 3.51 33.67 2.40
CA LYS A 619 4.72 33.56 3.22
C LYS A 619 4.34 33.08 4.62
N LEU A 620 5.11 32.11 5.13
CA LEU A 620 4.90 31.54 6.45
C LEU A 620 5.13 32.58 7.54
N LEU A 621 4.15 32.76 8.43
CA LEU A 621 4.25 33.58 9.63
C LEU A 621 4.66 32.72 10.83
N TRP A 622 3.92 31.65 11.11
CA TRP A 622 4.24 30.66 12.13
C TRP A 622 3.58 29.31 11.81
N ALA A 623 4.02 28.24 12.47
CA ALA A 623 3.40 26.93 12.37
C ALA A 623 3.56 26.09 13.64
N ASN A 624 2.56 25.26 13.95
CA ASN A 624 2.55 24.36 15.09
C ASN A 624 2.17 22.91 14.68
N PRO A 625 3.04 21.90 14.88
CA PRO A 625 2.78 20.49 14.57
C PRO A 625 1.91 19.79 15.63
N ASN A 626 0.86 20.44 16.11
CA ASN A 626 0.01 19.99 17.23
C ASN A 626 -1.05 18.94 16.85
N ARG A 627 -0.96 18.32 15.68
CA ARG A 627 -1.96 17.34 15.19
C ARG A 627 -3.39 17.93 15.11
N ALA A 628 -3.50 19.23 14.83
CA ALA A 628 -4.78 19.87 14.58
C ALA A 628 -5.56 19.18 13.44
N HIS A 629 -6.89 19.17 13.55
CA HIS A 629 -7.76 18.55 12.57
C HIS A 629 -9.12 19.24 12.46
N HIS A 630 -9.78 19.01 11.32
CA HIS A 630 -11.17 19.34 11.02
C HIS A 630 -11.57 20.82 11.07
N ASP A 631 -11.53 21.49 12.23
CA ASP A 631 -12.19 22.79 12.40
C ASP A 631 -11.43 23.79 13.29
N ILE A 632 -11.71 25.07 13.06
CA ILE A 632 -11.07 26.24 13.69
C ILE A 632 -12.16 27.23 14.06
N HIS A 633 -12.12 27.75 15.28
CA HIS A 633 -12.88 28.93 15.69
C HIS A 633 -11.93 30.03 16.19
N ILE A 634 -12.17 31.28 15.77
CA ILE A 634 -11.38 32.44 16.20
C ILE A 634 -12.21 33.26 17.18
N ALA A 635 -11.74 33.38 18.41
CA ALA A 635 -12.39 34.17 19.44
C ALA A 635 -12.21 35.68 19.19
N ASN A 636 -13.07 36.49 19.81
CA ASN A 636 -13.02 37.96 19.70
C ASN A 636 -11.70 38.57 20.19
N ASN A 637 -11.03 37.93 21.15
CA ASN A 637 -9.70 38.35 21.64
C ASN A 637 -8.56 37.90 20.70
N GLY A 638 -8.88 37.17 19.64
CA GLY A 638 -7.95 36.62 18.66
C GLY A 638 -7.51 35.18 18.94
N ASP A 639 -7.83 34.59 20.10
CA ASP A 639 -7.41 33.24 20.42
C ASP A 639 -7.99 32.21 19.46
N ILE A 640 -7.17 31.21 19.13
CA ILE A 640 -7.50 30.18 18.16
C ILE A 640 -7.94 28.93 18.91
N TYR A 641 -9.19 28.53 18.72
CA TYR A 641 -9.73 27.27 19.22
C TYR A 641 -9.72 26.26 18.08
N THR A 642 -9.12 25.09 18.30
CA THR A 642 -9.01 24.04 17.30
C THR A 642 -9.15 22.68 17.96
N LEU A 643 -9.51 21.68 17.17
CA LEU A 643 -9.47 20.29 17.60
C LEU A 643 -8.08 19.70 17.34
N THR A 644 -7.52 18.97 18.30
CA THR A 644 -6.29 18.18 18.14
C THR A 644 -6.51 16.74 18.59
N ARG A 645 -5.64 15.82 18.18
CA ARG A 645 -5.78 14.40 18.54
C ARG A 645 -4.47 13.72 18.89
N VAL A 646 -4.54 12.73 19.76
CA VAL A 646 -3.38 11.92 20.19
C VAL A 646 -3.75 10.44 20.21
N ALA A 647 -2.96 9.61 19.53
CA ALA A 647 -3.04 8.16 19.69
C ALA A 647 -2.31 7.76 20.98
N ARG A 648 -3.01 7.10 21.92
CA ARG A 648 -2.45 6.65 23.19
C ARG A 648 -3.17 5.43 23.73
N THR A 649 -2.53 4.69 24.64
CA THR A 649 -3.23 3.76 25.52
C THR A 649 -3.84 4.52 26.69
N VAL A 650 -5.03 4.11 27.11
CA VAL A 650 -5.75 4.70 28.25
C VAL A 650 -6.08 3.58 29.23
N ASP A 651 -5.20 3.37 30.22
CA ASP A 651 -5.23 2.20 31.10
C ASP A 651 -6.58 1.99 31.81
N ARG A 652 -7.21 3.09 32.21
CA ARG A 652 -8.52 3.07 32.89
C ARG A 652 -9.67 2.59 32.01
N LEU A 653 -9.52 2.58 30.68
CA LEU A 653 -10.50 1.98 29.76
C LEU A 653 -10.35 0.45 29.68
N ASN A 654 -9.25 -0.10 30.20
CA ASN A 654 -8.95 -1.54 30.20
C ASN A 654 -9.06 -2.19 28.81
N LEU A 655 -8.58 -1.49 27.78
CA LEU A 655 -8.53 -1.96 26.39
C LEU A 655 -7.18 -2.62 26.09
N ASP A 656 -7.18 -3.66 25.26
CA ASP A 656 -5.96 -4.35 24.80
C ASP A 656 -5.26 -3.64 23.62
N HIS A 657 -5.87 -2.56 23.12
CA HIS A 657 -5.42 -1.77 21.97
C HIS A 657 -5.41 -0.26 22.29
N PRO A 658 -4.58 0.53 21.58
CA PRO A 658 -4.58 1.99 21.69
C PRO A 658 -5.85 2.63 21.10
N VAL A 659 -6.12 3.87 21.51
CA VAL A 659 -7.22 4.71 21.02
C VAL A 659 -6.71 6.05 20.50
N LEU A 660 -7.50 6.69 19.63
CA LEU A 660 -7.30 8.06 19.15
C LEU A 660 -8.25 8.97 19.93
N GLU A 661 -7.67 9.84 20.76
CA GLU A 661 -8.40 10.73 21.65
C GLU A 661 -8.32 12.17 21.16
N ASP A 662 -9.46 12.87 21.24
CA ASP A 662 -9.62 14.25 20.78
C ASP A 662 -9.54 15.25 21.94
N PHE A 663 -9.05 16.45 21.62
CA PHE A 663 -8.84 17.55 22.55
C PHE A 663 -9.34 18.87 21.96
N VAL A 664 -9.86 19.74 22.84
CA VAL A 664 -10.05 21.16 22.55
C VAL A 664 -8.77 21.89 22.91
N THR A 665 -8.13 22.51 21.92
CA THR A 665 -6.83 23.18 22.09
C THR A 665 -6.94 24.67 21.76
N ILE A 666 -6.41 25.51 22.66
CA ILE A 666 -6.37 26.96 22.51
C ILE A 666 -4.94 27.38 22.16
N LEU A 667 -4.76 28.14 21.06
CA LEU A 667 -3.47 28.64 20.61
C LEU A 667 -3.40 30.17 20.67
N ASP A 668 -2.21 30.68 20.93
CA ASP A 668 -1.90 32.10 20.78
C ASP A 668 -1.90 32.52 19.29
N PRO A 669 -2.62 33.58 18.90
CA PRO A 669 -2.73 33.97 17.50
C PRO A 669 -1.44 34.50 16.87
N LYS A 670 -0.50 35.00 17.68
CA LYS A 670 0.74 35.62 17.23
C LYS A 670 1.86 34.61 17.10
N THR A 671 1.98 33.69 18.05
CA THR A 671 3.07 32.70 18.08
C THR A 671 2.64 31.33 17.56
N GLY A 672 1.34 31.01 17.63
CA GLY A 672 0.82 29.67 17.38
C GLY A 672 1.07 28.69 18.52
N GLU A 673 1.62 29.14 19.65
CA GLU A 673 1.91 28.28 20.81
C GLU A 673 0.63 27.87 21.54
N GLU A 674 0.63 26.66 22.08
CA GLU A 674 -0.48 26.12 22.85
C GLU A 674 -0.59 26.78 24.23
N LYS A 675 -1.75 27.35 24.51
CA LYS A 675 -2.12 27.92 25.82
C LYS A 675 -2.73 26.87 26.74
N SER A 676 -3.60 26.02 26.19
CA SER A 676 -4.25 24.93 26.89
C SER A 676 -4.71 23.84 25.92
N SER A 677 -4.86 22.63 26.43
CA SER A 677 -5.45 21.50 25.71
C SER A 677 -6.24 20.65 26.70
N ILE A 678 -7.54 20.48 26.42
CA ILE A 678 -8.52 19.86 27.32
C ILE A 678 -9.04 18.59 26.64
N SER A 679 -8.98 17.46 27.35
CA SER A 679 -9.45 16.18 26.83
C SER A 679 -10.98 16.15 26.73
N VAL A 680 -11.50 15.80 25.56
CA VAL A 680 -12.94 15.57 25.37
C VAL A 680 -13.39 14.34 26.14
N LEU A 681 -12.56 13.29 26.19
CA LEU A 681 -12.86 12.06 26.92
C LEU A 681 -13.01 12.31 28.42
N GLU A 682 -12.06 13.03 29.03
CA GLU A 682 -12.09 13.32 30.47
C GLU A 682 -13.28 14.24 30.81
N ALA A 683 -13.61 15.20 29.95
CA ALA A 683 -14.79 16.06 30.15
C ALA A 683 -16.11 15.28 30.12
N PHE A 684 -16.24 14.29 29.23
CA PHE A 684 -17.40 13.40 29.23
C PHE A 684 -17.49 12.59 30.52
N GLU A 685 -16.38 12.07 31.01
CA GLU A 685 -16.36 11.24 32.21
C GLU A 685 -16.54 12.00 33.51
N ALA A 686 -16.19 13.30 33.52
CA ALA A 686 -16.49 14.20 34.61
C ALA A 686 -17.99 14.53 34.70
N SER A 687 -18.73 14.41 33.58
CA SER A 687 -20.13 14.80 33.48
C SER A 687 -21.14 13.67 33.72
N GLU A 688 -22.42 14.04 33.85
CA GLU A 688 -23.54 13.09 33.84
C GLU A 688 -23.74 12.40 32.48
N PHE A 689 -23.11 12.90 31.41
CA PHE A 689 -23.22 12.36 30.05
C PHE A 689 -22.21 11.23 29.74
N ALA A 690 -21.50 10.73 30.75
CA ALA A 690 -20.51 9.66 30.58
C ALA A 690 -21.07 8.40 29.90
N ASP A 691 -22.35 8.08 30.11
CA ASP A 691 -22.99 6.90 29.52
C ASP A 691 -23.31 7.06 28.03
N VAL A 692 -23.43 8.30 27.53
CA VAL A 692 -23.68 8.61 26.11
C VAL A 692 -22.58 8.02 25.23
N TRP A 693 -21.32 8.27 25.60
CA TRP A 693 -20.20 7.74 24.80
C TRP A 693 -19.92 6.28 25.11
N ARG A 694 -20.03 5.82 26.36
CA ARG A 694 -19.74 4.41 26.73
C ARG A 694 -20.66 3.41 26.06
N SER A 695 -21.94 3.76 25.90
CA SER A 695 -22.93 2.91 25.25
C SER A 695 -22.77 2.84 23.72
N ALA A 696 -22.12 3.84 23.12
CA ALA A 696 -21.89 3.96 21.68
C ALA A 696 -20.46 3.55 21.25
N PHE A 697 -19.61 3.12 22.20
CA PHE A 697 -18.17 2.92 21.97
C PHE A 697 -17.83 1.54 21.39
N GLU A 698 -17.52 1.49 20.09
CA GLU A 698 -17.01 0.28 19.40
C GLU A 698 -15.73 0.53 18.58
N LYS A 699 -15.25 1.78 18.51
CA LYS A 699 -14.21 2.23 17.56
C LYS A 699 -12.93 2.69 18.27
N LYS A 700 -11.77 2.44 17.65
CA LYS A 700 -10.47 2.93 18.15
C LYS A 700 -10.31 4.44 18.05
N ASP A 701 -11.04 5.07 17.13
CA ASP A 701 -11.22 6.51 17.05
C ASP A 701 -12.48 6.86 17.83
N ILE A 702 -12.32 7.42 19.04
CA ILE A 702 -13.38 7.45 20.05
C ILE A 702 -14.57 8.30 19.56
N PHE A 703 -14.30 9.58 19.32
CA PHE A 703 -15.34 10.56 19.04
C PHE A 703 -15.35 10.98 17.57
N HIS A 704 -14.18 11.05 16.94
CA HIS A 704 -13.99 11.69 15.64
C HIS A 704 -14.64 13.09 15.63
N THR A 705 -14.23 13.92 16.60
CA THR A 705 -14.77 15.26 16.79
C THR A 705 -14.46 16.09 15.55
N ASN A 706 -15.47 16.67 14.93
CA ASN A 706 -15.36 17.27 13.59
C ASN A 706 -15.71 18.76 13.52
N THR A 707 -16.26 19.33 14.59
CA THR A 707 -16.65 20.75 14.65
C THR A 707 -16.36 21.31 16.03
N ILE A 708 -15.91 22.57 16.05
CA ILE A 708 -15.79 23.38 17.26
C ILE A 708 -16.37 24.77 17.01
N GLU A 709 -17.24 25.23 17.89
CA GLU A 709 -17.76 26.59 17.89
C GLU A 709 -17.67 27.16 19.31
N LEU A 710 -16.99 28.30 19.47
CA LEU A 710 -17.01 29.04 20.72
C LEU A 710 -18.34 29.77 20.83
N LEU A 711 -19.06 29.51 21.92
CA LEU A 711 -20.35 30.13 22.18
C LEU A 711 -20.15 31.56 22.70
N ASP A 712 -21.00 32.46 22.20
CA ASP A 712 -21.02 33.87 22.57
C ASP A 712 -22.08 34.21 23.64
N GLY A 713 -22.81 33.19 24.12
CA GLY A 713 -23.85 33.35 25.13
C GLY A 713 -25.18 33.87 24.60
N ARG A 714 -25.38 33.98 23.28
CA ARG A 714 -26.62 34.58 22.71
C ARG A 714 -27.92 33.86 23.11
N ILE A 715 -27.83 32.57 23.45
CA ILE A 715 -28.97 31.76 23.92
C ILE A 715 -28.85 31.34 25.39
N ALA A 716 -27.86 31.87 26.12
CA ALA A 716 -27.60 31.49 27.51
C ALA A 716 -28.78 31.80 28.46
N GLU A 717 -29.62 32.77 28.13
CA GLU A 717 -30.84 33.07 28.90
C GLU A 717 -31.88 31.94 28.82
N GLN A 718 -31.94 31.22 27.70
CA GLN A 718 -32.87 30.08 27.53
C GLN A 718 -32.21 28.75 27.88
N LEU A 719 -30.91 28.60 27.55
CA LEU A 719 -30.10 27.41 27.77
C LEU A 719 -28.80 27.83 28.46
N PRO A 720 -28.75 27.88 29.81
CA PRO A 720 -27.59 28.34 30.58
C PRO A 720 -26.27 27.64 30.22
N GLU A 721 -26.36 26.38 29.78
CA GLU A 721 -25.22 25.56 29.34
C GLU A 721 -24.52 26.16 28.10
N PHE A 722 -25.23 26.98 27.31
CA PHE A 722 -24.69 27.69 26.16
C PHE A 722 -24.11 29.07 26.52
N ALA A 723 -23.62 29.21 27.75
CA ALA A 723 -22.94 30.41 28.23
C ALA A 723 -21.74 30.80 27.34
N ALA A 724 -21.45 32.10 27.31
CA ALA A 724 -20.29 32.63 26.60
C ALA A 724 -19.00 32.02 27.15
N GLY A 725 -18.13 31.53 26.27
CA GLY A 725 -16.87 30.87 26.65
C GLY A 725 -16.91 29.35 26.62
N ASN A 726 -18.11 28.75 26.67
CA ASN A 726 -18.28 27.32 26.43
C ASN A 726 -18.10 26.99 24.95
N VAL A 727 -17.83 25.72 24.63
CA VAL A 727 -17.64 25.28 23.23
C VAL A 727 -18.65 24.22 22.84
N LEU A 728 -19.28 24.40 21.69
CA LEU A 728 -20.11 23.41 21.02
C LEU A 728 -19.22 22.48 20.20
N LEU A 729 -19.44 21.17 20.33
CA LEU A 729 -18.69 20.11 19.71
C LEU A 729 -19.62 19.15 18.97
N SER A 730 -19.17 18.64 17.82
CA SER A 730 -19.86 17.56 17.10
C SER A 730 -18.97 16.33 17.02
N MET A 731 -19.50 15.18 17.42
CA MET A 731 -18.79 13.91 17.52
C MET A 731 -19.49 12.88 16.64
N ARG A 732 -18.85 12.63 15.48
CA ARG A 732 -19.41 11.82 14.41
C ARG A 732 -19.60 10.36 14.83
N ASN A 733 -18.66 9.79 15.57
CA ASN A 733 -18.65 8.35 15.82
C ASN A 733 -19.69 7.88 16.84
N ILE A 734 -20.18 8.79 17.68
CA ILE A 734 -21.23 8.53 18.68
C ILE A 734 -22.55 9.24 18.35
N ASN A 735 -22.66 9.83 17.16
CA ASN A 735 -23.85 10.57 16.70
C ASN A 735 -24.35 11.60 17.72
N ALA A 736 -23.43 12.39 18.30
CA ALA A 736 -23.76 13.34 19.37
C ALA A 736 -23.23 14.75 19.09
N ILE A 737 -23.95 15.74 19.62
CA ILE A 737 -23.52 17.14 19.75
C ILE A 737 -23.44 17.43 21.25
N ALA A 738 -22.43 18.15 21.70
CA ALA A 738 -22.27 18.47 23.11
C ALA A 738 -21.73 19.88 23.33
N VAL A 739 -22.00 20.44 24.51
CA VAL A 739 -21.39 21.67 24.98
C VAL A 739 -20.44 21.34 26.12
N MET A 740 -19.21 21.83 26.02
CA MET A 740 -18.18 21.70 27.04
C MET A 740 -17.96 23.04 27.72
N ASP A 741 -18.04 23.06 29.04
CA ASP A 741 -17.47 24.13 29.85
C ASP A 741 -15.95 23.94 29.91
N LEU A 742 -15.19 25.00 29.63
CA LEU A 742 -13.73 24.96 29.64
C LEU A 742 -13.13 25.32 31.02
N GLU A 743 -13.91 25.85 31.95
CA GLU A 743 -13.47 26.19 33.32
C GLU A 743 -13.51 24.97 34.25
N GLY A 744 -14.63 24.24 34.28
CA GLY A 744 -14.85 23.00 35.03
C GLY A 744 -14.47 21.71 34.31
N PRO A 745 -13.62 21.77 33.28
CA PRO A 745 -13.67 20.96 32.04
C PRO A 745 -14.62 19.75 32.09
N GLU A 746 -15.91 20.00 31.86
CA GLU A 746 -16.96 18.97 31.81
C GLU A 746 -17.94 19.22 30.67
N ILE A 747 -18.58 18.14 30.20
CA ILE A 747 -19.73 18.27 29.29
C ILE A 747 -20.94 18.72 30.10
N VAL A 748 -21.46 19.90 29.79
CA VAL A 748 -22.61 20.50 30.49
C VAL A 748 -23.93 20.27 29.77
N TRP A 749 -23.88 19.89 28.49
CA TRP A 749 -25.06 19.57 27.69
C TRP A 749 -24.71 18.58 26.58
N ALA A 750 -25.63 17.68 26.24
CA ALA A 750 -25.49 16.80 25.08
C ALA A 750 -26.83 16.51 24.41
N LEU A 751 -26.78 16.33 23.09
CA LEU A 751 -27.91 15.97 22.24
C LEU A 751 -27.54 14.77 21.36
N THR A 752 -28.42 13.78 21.35
CA THR A 752 -28.49 12.69 20.37
C THR A 752 -29.90 12.71 19.76
N GLY A 753 -30.06 12.23 18.53
CA GLY A 753 -31.36 12.28 17.86
C GLY A 753 -31.36 11.53 16.54
N ASP A 754 -32.35 11.81 15.69
CA ASP A 754 -32.51 11.23 14.34
C ASP A 754 -31.52 11.84 13.32
N PHE A 755 -30.27 12.02 13.73
CA PHE A 755 -29.14 12.37 12.88
C PHE A 755 -28.00 11.39 13.12
N ALA A 756 -27.18 11.16 12.10
CA ALA A 756 -26.04 10.27 12.17
C ALA A 756 -24.87 10.81 11.37
N LEU A 757 -23.67 10.54 11.88
CA LEU A 757 -22.40 10.92 11.25
C LEU A 757 -22.31 12.43 10.94
N GLN A 758 -23.03 13.26 11.70
CA GLN A 758 -23.31 14.67 11.48
C GLN A 758 -22.06 15.58 11.52
N HIS A 759 -22.15 16.74 10.87
CA HIS A 759 -21.08 17.73 10.74
C HIS A 759 -21.60 19.17 10.89
N ASP A 760 -20.67 20.05 11.25
CA ASP A 760 -20.79 21.52 11.21
C ASP A 760 -22.07 22.09 11.84
N PRO A 761 -22.46 21.69 13.07
CA PRO A 761 -23.49 22.44 13.80
C PRO A 761 -23.08 23.91 13.92
N LYS A 762 -24.03 24.81 13.70
CA LYS A 762 -23.88 26.25 13.87
C LYS A 762 -25.06 26.86 14.61
N ILE A 763 -24.78 27.67 15.62
CA ILE A 763 -25.82 28.46 16.28
C ILE A 763 -26.14 29.68 15.43
N LEU A 764 -27.39 29.78 14.98
CA LEU A 764 -27.90 30.87 14.18
C LEU A 764 -28.26 32.09 15.06
N ASP A 765 -28.44 33.25 14.45
CA ASP A 765 -28.77 34.49 15.17
C ASP A 765 -30.14 34.45 15.85
N ASN A 766 -31.05 33.59 15.39
CA ASN A 766 -32.35 33.33 16.03
C ASN A 766 -32.26 32.34 17.21
N GLY A 767 -31.08 31.80 17.50
CA GLY A 767 -30.85 30.83 18.56
C GLY A 767 -31.12 29.37 18.18
N HIS A 768 -31.54 29.10 16.94
CA HIS A 768 -31.64 27.74 16.43
C HIS A 768 -30.27 27.18 16.06
N MET A 769 -30.17 25.86 15.91
CA MET A 769 -28.96 25.20 15.40
C MET A 769 -29.18 24.72 13.97
N LEU A 770 -28.32 25.13 13.05
CA LEU A 770 -28.22 24.53 11.72
C LEU A 770 -27.27 23.33 11.80
N LEU A 771 -27.64 22.18 11.26
CA LEU A 771 -26.87 20.95 11.34
C LEU A 771 -26.81 20.25 9.98
N PHE A 772 -25.63 19.83 9.56
CA PHE A 772 -25.47 18.94 8.40
C PHE A 772 -25.53 17.48 8.86
N ASN A 773 -26.56 16.76 8.43
CA ASN A 773 -26.78 15.35 8.74
C ASN A 773 -26.36 14.48 7.55
N ASN A 774 -25.24 13.75 7.67
CA ASN A 774 -24.77 12.88 6.59
C ASN A 774 -25.67 11.66 6.39
N SER A 775 -26.25 11.14 7.49
CA SER A 775 -27.13 9.98 7.54
C SER A 775 -26.46 8.64 7.17
N GLU A 776 -26.97 7.54 7.72
CA GLU A 776 -26.69 6.17 7.22
C GLU A 776 -27.70 5.74 6.15
N GLY A 777 -28.71 6.56 5.89
CA GLY A 777 -29.73 6.37 4.87
C GLY A 777 -29.26 6.73 3.45
N PRO A 778 -30.19 6.73 2.47
CA PRO A 778 -29.86 6.96 1.06
C PRO A 778 -29.59 8.43 0.70
N ALA A 779 -29.86 9.37 1.62
CA ALA A 779 -29.73 10.80 1.40
C ALA A 779 -29.20 11.50 2.66
N SER A 780 -28.49 12.60 2.46
CA SER A 780 -28.09 13.52 3.53
C SER A 780 -29.19 14.58 3.73
N SER A 781 -29.22 15.23 4.89
CA SER A 781 -30.12 16.35 5.13
C SER A 781 -29.44 17.53 5.82
N VAL A 782 -30.01 18.72 5.67
CA VAL A 782 -29.66 19.90 6.49
C VAL A 782 -30.85 20.25 7.35
N LEU A 783 -30.64 20.27 8.67
CA LEU A 783 -31.69 20.48 9.67
C LEU A 783 -31.51 21.85 10.33
N GLU A 784 -32.59 22.60 10.52
CA GLU A 784 -32.65 23.71 11.47
C GLU A 784 -33.45 23.24 12.70
N LEU A 785 -32.80 23.21 13.84
CA LEU A 785 -33.32 22.70 15.10
C LEU A 785 -33.60 23.84 16.07
N ASP A 786 -34.83 23.92 16.57
CA ASP A 786 -35.15 24.74 17.74
C ASP A 786 -34.65 24.01 19.00
N LEU A 787 -33.53 24.46 19.56
CA LEU A 787 -32.89 23.82 20.72
C LEU A 787 -33.73 23.89 22.00
N VAL A 788 -34.66 24.85 22.10
CA VAL A 788 -35.50 25.03 23.30
C VAL A 788 -36.70 24.09 23.25
N LYS A 789 -37.29 23.91 22.06
CA LYS A 789 -38.45 23.02 21.87
C LYS A 789 -38.05 21.58 21.54
N GLY A 790 -36.87 21.38 20.96
CA GLY A 790 -36.41 20.10 20.44
C GLY A 790 -37.00 19.73 19.08
N ASP A 791 -37.57 20.69 18.34
CA ASP A 791 -38.25 20.45 17.07
C ASP A 791 -37.35 20.77 15.86
N VAL A 792 -37.47 19.98 14.79
CA VAL A 792 -36.96 20.36 13.46
C VAL A 792 -37.92 21.38 12.85
N VAL A 793 -37.46 22.62 12.66
CA VAL A 793 -38.30 23.72 12.13
C VAL A 793 -38.08 23.99 10.64
N TRP A 794 -37.00 23.47 10.07
CA TRP A 794 -36.73 23.47 8.65
C TRP A 794 -35.82 22.29 8.30
N GLU A 795 -36.04 21.69 7.14
CA GLU A 795 -35.26 20.56 6.64
C GLU A 795 -35.11 20.66 5.12
N PHE A 796 -33.98 20.17 4.63
CA PHE A 796 -33.74 19.88 3.21
C PHE A 796 -33.04 18.53 3.06
N GLU A 797 -33.62 17.60 2.30
CA GLU A 797 -33.11 16.24 2.06
C GLU A 797 -32.86 15.96 0.55
N GLY A 798 -32.98 16.99 -0.31
CA GLY A 798 -32.97 16.82 -1.76
C GLY A 798 -34.28 16.22 -2.30
N SER A 799 -34.23 15.73 -3.55
CA SER A 799 -35.36 15.06 -4.22
C SER A 799 -34.87 14.08 -5.29
N ASP A 800 -35.76 13.28 -5.89
CA ASP A 800 -35.40 12.38 -7.00
C ASP A 800 -34.71 13.08 -8.19
N ASN A 801 -35.04 14.36 -8.43
CA ASN A 801 -34.44 15.16 -9.50
C ASN A 801 -33.23 15.98 -9.02
N GLU A 802 -33.02 16.09 -7.71
CA GLU A 802 -31.98 16.87 -7.05
C GLU A 802 -31.41 16.05 -5.90
N SER A 803 -30.70 14.97 -6.24
CA SER A 803 -30.10 14.09 -5.24
C SER A 803 -29.15 14.87 -4.34
N PHE A 804 -29.19 14.57 -3.04
CA PHE A 804 -28.33 15.17 -2.04
C PHE A 804 -27.78 14.08 -1.11
N TYR A 805 -26.51 13.74 -1.28
CA TYR A 805 -25.85 12.70 -0.49
C TYR A 805 -24.33 12.88 -0.46
N THR A 806 -23.79 13.00 0.75
CA THR A 806 -22.35 12.89 1.01
C THR A 806 -22.13 12.08 2.29
N PRO A 807 -21.48 10.90 2.23
CA PRO A 807 -21.32 10.01 3.39
C PRO A 807 -20.36 10.57 4.45
N SER A 808 -19.60 11.62 4.10
CA SER A 808 -18.65 12.29 4.98
C SER A 808 -18.54 13.79 4.71
N CYS A 809 -17.96 14.52 5.67
CA CYS A 809 -17.84 15.98 5.63
C CYS A 809 -19.21 16.67 5.43
N GLY A 810 -19.26 17.80 4.72
CA GLY A 810 -20.46 18.63 4.60
C GLY A 810 -20.43 19.87 5.49
N ILE A 811 -20.95 20.98 4.95
CA ILE A 811 -21.08 22.29 5.59
C ILE A 811 -22.41 22.89 5.14
N ALA A 812 -23.09 23.59 6.05
CA ALA A 812 -24.23 24.43 5.73
C ALA A 812 -24.08 25.80 6.39
N GLU A 813 -24.26 26.87 5.63
CA GLU A 813 -24.16 28.26 6.11
C GLU A 813 -25.43 29.02 5.75
N ARG A 814 -26.10 29.61 6.75
CA ARG A 814 -27.20 30.55 6.50
C ARG A 814 -26.64 31.91 6.09
N LEU A 815 -26.99 32.36 4.89
CA LEU A 815 -26.53 33.61 4.29
C LEU A 815 -27.41 34.81 4.73
N PRO A 816 -26.92 36.06 4.60
CA PRO A 816 -27.66 37.27 5.03
C PRO A 816 -29.02 37.48 4.35
N ASN A 817 -29.18 37.08 3.08
CA ASN A 817 -30.47 37.12 2.39
C ASN A 817 -31.47 36.04 2.86
N GLY A 818 -31.04 35.16 3.77
CA GLY A 818 -31.83 34.06 4.30
C GLY A 818 -31.77 32.75 3.49
N ASN A 819 -30.97 32.70 2.42
CA ASN A 819 -30.65 31.47 1.69
C ASN A 819 -29.64 30.64 2.49
N THR A 820 -29.50 29.36 2.15
CA THR A 820 -28.51 28.46 2.76
C THR A 820 -27.49 28.04 1.70
N LEU A 821 -26.21 28.30 1.91
CA LEU A 821 -25.12 27.75 1.11
C LEU A 821 -24.74 26.38 1.67
N ILE A 822 -24.77 25.35 0.84
CA ILE A 822 -24.53 23.97 1.22
C ILE A 822 -23.33 23.45 0.42
N VAL A 823 -22.41 22.77 1.10
CA VAL A 823 -21.28 22.05 0.48
C VAL A 823 -21.53 20.56 0.59
N GLU A 824 -21.70 19.91 -0.55
CA GLU A 824 -21.79 18.47 -0.71
C GLU A 824 -20.39 17.94 -1.06
N SER A 825 -19.66 17.50 -0.04
CA SER A 825 -18.20 17.36 -0.10
C SER A 825 -17.69 16.28 -1.05
N ASP A 826 -18.20 15.05 -0.96
CA ASP A 826 -17.67 13.90 -1.72
C ASP A 826 -17.93 14.00 -3.24
N PRO A 827 -19.12 14.44 -3.71
CA PRO A 827 -19.38 14.79 -5.12
C PRO A 827 -18.69 16.08 -5.59
N GLY A 828 -18.12 16.87 -4.67
CA GLY A 828 -17.45 18.12 -4.99
C GLY A 828 -18.40 19.21 -5.48
N ARG A 829 -19.60 19.32 -4.90
CA ARG A 829 -20.64 20.29 -5.30
C ARG A 829 -20.89 21.29 -4.17
N ALA A 830 -21.15 22.54 -4.50
CA ALA A 830 -21.71 23.52 -3.57
C ALA A 830 -22.88 24.24 -4.23
N PHE A 831 -23.93 24.54 -3.48
CA PHE A 831 -25.11 25.20 -4.02
C PHE A 831 -25.77 26.12 -3.00
N GLU A 832 -26.38 27.20 -3.50
CA GLU A 832 -27.16 28.14 -2.71
C GLU A 832 -28.65 27.86 -2.87
N LEU A 833 -29.30 27.56 -1.76
CA LEU A 833 -30.69 27.15 -1.67
C LEU A 833 -31.54 28.26 -1.05
N THR A 834 -32.61 28.66 -1.71
CA THR A 834 -33.60 29.58 -1.13
C THR A 834 -34.44 28.91 -0.05
N LYS A 835 -35.16 29.71 0.76
CA LYS A 835 -36.11 29.18 1.76
C LYS A 835 -37.20 28.30 1.17
N SER A 836 -37.55 28.50 -0.10
CA SER A 836 -38.51 27.70 -0.86
C SER A 836 -37.88 26.49 -1.57
N HIS A 837 -36.65 26.11 -1.19
CA HIS A 837 -35.90 24.97 -1.73
C HIS A 837 -35.56 25.07 -3.23
N GLU A 838 -35.47 26.28 -3.76
CA GLU A 838 -34.96 26.53 -5.12
C GLU A 838 -33.44 26.73 -5.08
N ILE A 839 -32.69 25.99 -5.90
CA ILE A 839 -31.25 26.18 -6.10
C ILE A 839 -31.02 27.33 -7.06
N VAL A 840 -30.40 28.41 -6.58
CA VAL A 840 -30.19 29.67 -7.33
C VAL A 840 -28.73 29.90 -7.73
N TRP A 841 -27.80 29.13 -7.17
CA TRP A 841 -26.41 29.08 -7.60
C TRP A 841 -25.86 27.69 -7.36
N GLU A 842 -25.05 27.19 -8.29
CA GLU A 842 -24.52 25.83 -8.22
C GLU A 842 -23.11 25.77 -8.81
N PHE A 843 -22.17 25.29 -8.01
CA PHE A 843 -20.77 25.13 -8.31
C PHE A 843 -20.36 23.66 -8.28
N HIS A 844 -19.69 23.20 -9.33
CA HIS A 844 -19.05 21.91 -9.40
C HIS A 844 -17.54 22.07 -9.39
N ASN A 845 -16.87 21.42 -8.44
CA ASN A 845 -15.43 21.54 -8.25
C ASN A 845 -14.68 21.00 -9.48
N PRO A 846 -13.94 21.86 -10.21
CA PRO A 846 -13.20 21.42 -11.39
C PRO A 846 -11.92 20.67 -11.01
N ASN A 847 -11.51 20.75 -9.74
CA ASN A 847 -10.30 20.10 -9.27
C ASN A 847 -10.49 18.59 -9.12
N ARG A 848 -9.39 17.87 -9.19
CA ARG A 848 -9.35 16.41 -9.07
C ARG A 848 -8.53 15.99 -7.85
N GLY A 849 -8.94 14.89 -7.26
CA GLY A 849 -8.35 14.28 -6.08
C GLY A 849 -8.09 12.80 -6.31
N GLY A 850 -7.55 12.12 -5.30
CA GLY A 850 -7.02 10.78 -5.45
C GLY A 850 -5.60 10.77 -6.03
N PRO A 851 -4.88 9.64 -5.90
CA PRO A 851 -3.47 9.57 -6.31
C PRO A 851 -3.23 9.56 -7.84
N ASN A 852 -4.28 9.62 -8.66
CA ASN A 852 -4.24 9.72 -10.13
C ASN A 852 -5.13 10.83 -10.72
N ASP A 853 -5.63 11.76 -9.90
CA ASP A 853 -6.67 12.73 -10.28
C ASP A 853 -7.95 12.05 -10.82
N GLU A 854 -8.23 10.83 -10.37
CA GLU A 854 -9.33 9.98 -10.85
C GLU A 854 -10.69 10.35 -10.25
N PHE A 855 -10.67 11.02 -9.10
CA PHE A 855 -11.87 11.44 -8.39
C PHE A 855 -12.06 12.95 -8.50
N VAL A 856 -13.29 13.44 -8.33
CA VAL A 856 -13.50 14.84 -7.98
C VAL A 856 -12.80 15.12 -6.64
N ALA A 857 -12.10 16.25 -6.53
CA ALA A 857 -11.47 16.60 -5.28
C ALA A 857 -12.55 16.88 -4.23
N THR A 858 -12.46 16.24 -3.07
CA THR A 858 -13.40 16.46 -1.96
C THR A 858 -13.45 17.96 -1.65
N LEU A 859 -14.64 18.53 -1.72
CA LEU A 859 -14.85 19.97 -1.48
C LEU A 859 -15.06 20.18 0.02
N PHE A 860 -14.04 20.69 0.70
CA PHE A 860 -14.07 20.80 2.16
C PHE A 860 -14.73 22.07 2.66
N GLN A 861 -14.64 23.17 1.91
CA GLN A 861 -15.18 24.47 2.32
C GLN A 861 -15.46 25.33 1.10
N VAL A 862 -16.65 25.92 1.07
CA VAL A 862 -16.99 27.11 0.27
C VAL A 862 -17.67 28.08 1.23
N MET A 863 -17.14 29.28 1.34
CA MET A 863 -17.69 30.34 2.22
C MET A 863 -17.93 31.60 1.40
N ARG A 864 -19.13 32.18 1.52
CA ARG A 864 -19.52 33.41 0.80
C ARG A 864 -19.11 34.63 1.63
N LEU A 865 -18.12 35.36 1.14
CA LEU A 865 -17.58 36.55 1.79
C LEU A 865 -18.12 37.83 1.13
N PRO A 866 -18.56 38.84 1.91
CA PRO A 866 -18.84 40.15 1.35
C PRO A 866 -17.53 40.82 0.92
N GLU A 867 -17.58 41.61 -0.17
CA GLU A 867 -16.40 42.30 -0.69
C GLU A 867 -15.72 43.22 0.33
N SER A 868 -16.51 43.78 1.26
CA SER A 868 -15.99 44.66 2.32
C SER A 868 -14.98 43.99 3.25
N LYS A 869 -14.98 42.65 3.35
CA LYS A 869 -13.99 41.88 4.13
C LYS A 869 -12.67 41.64 3.40
N LEU A 870 -12.53 42.12 2.16
CA LEU A 870 -11.37 41.88 1.30
C LEU A 870 -10.74 43.19 0.80
N PRO A 871 -10.43 44.17 1.69
CA PRO A 871 -9.90 45.48 1.26
C PRO A 871 -8.50 45.43 0.65
N TRP A 872 -7.78 44.31 0.84
CA TRP A 872 -6.42 44.07 0.37
C TRP A 872 -6.35 43.37 -0.99
N LEU A 873 -7.49 42.92 -1.53
CA LEU A 873 -7.56 42.19 -2.77
C LEU A 873 -7.45 43.16 -3.96
N ASP A 874 -6.29 43.17 -4.61
CA ASP A 874 -6.07 43.97 -5.81
C ASP A 874 -6.93 43.42 -6.96
N ARG A 875 -7.75 44.29 -7.57
CA ARG A 875 -8.63 43.91 -8.69
C ARG A 875 -7.90 44.17 -10.03
N PRO A 876 -8.01 43.27 -11.02
CA PRO A 876 -7.57 43.54 -12.38
C PRO A 876 -8.39 44.63 -13.07
#